data_AF-A0A838RZF5-F1
#
_entry.id   AF-A0A838RZF5-F1
#
_cell.length_a   1.000
_cell.length_b   1.000
_cell.length_c   1.000
_cell.angle_alpha   90.00
_cell.angle_beta   90.00
_cell.angle_gamma   90.00
#
_symmetry.space_group_name_H-M   'P 1'
#
loop_
_entity.id
_entity.type
_entity.pdbx_description
1 polymer ?
#
loop_
_entity_poly.entity_id
_entity_poly.type
_entity_poly.pdbx_seq_one_letter_code
_entity_poly.pdbx_strand_id
1 'polypeptide(L)'
;MKSPKIPYISNVTGTWIKATEATDPSYWARHLRQTVRFAEGLHELLKESERVLLEVGPGQTLSTLARRHPEKTAGHVVLSSLRHVHDQYSDVTFLLNTLGRLWLSSVEVDWSRFYLAERAVRVPLPTYPFERQRYWIEPQKQTGDVSRHRMDLYKKPNIADWFYVPSWKRAAPLQLLKRAEPADQKSRWMVFTDACGIGSQMVDRLEQAGQDVITVMAAEQFAKLDERVYQINPRERDDYDTLLQDLHAGNKIPTTIVHLWSVTPSDGKRSDVEFTEKSQELGFYSLLFLTQAFGKQNVTDSLRIGVISNNVQEVTGEEELSPEKATVLGPCKVISQEYPNISCHSIDLGPEFLGEKLIDQLIAELTDNHPEYFLAYRGSHRWAQTFEAVRLDGQARDTRLREGGVYLITGGLGRIGLTLAEYLAQSVRAKLVLVGRTAFPERHAWKEWLKRHDDEDQRSRQIRKLQALEELGAEVLLLNADVANHEQMQGVISRTVEQFGNLHGVIHGAATLGEKAFGHIQEASETQCEQQFHSKVRGLLVLEKALRGRELDFCLLMSSLAAVLGGLGYVAYSAANLFMDALVHQHNKTNRTQWTSVDWDGWRFWEGTEQKPGIGASVAALAITPKEGTEAFQRLLATAPATQVIVSTGNLQARIDQWIKLESSEEAEQSEKIDAPSLYPRPALQSAYVGPRNEIEQTVIDIWQKLLGVEQVGAYDNFFELGGHSLLGVQVTSRLRNAFHMELSLRALFEAPTAADLAEVIAQGLAEKAEPEKMASMLAELEELSDEEAQQLLAAEMLQSN
;
A
#
# COMPACT_ATOMS: atom_id res chain seq x y z
N MET A 1 -45.71 36.60 24.91
CA MET A 1 -44.27 36.29 25.07
C MET A 1 -43.49 37.58 25.31
N LYS A 2 -42.27 37.54 25.87
CA LYS A 2 -41.41 38.72 26.11
C LYS A 2 -40.20 38.70 25.16
N SER A 3 -39.64 39.87 24.84
CA SER A 3 -38.40 39.96 24.07
C SER A 3 -37.25 39.21 24.78
N PRO A 4 -36.36 38.54 24.03
CA PRO A 4 -35.26 37.77 24.61
C PRO A 4 -34.26 38.69 25.30
N LYS A 5 -33.83 38.30 26.50
CA LYS A 5 -32.74 38.98 27.23
C LYS A 5 -31.36 38.44 26.89
N ILE A 6 -31.31 37.21 26.38
CA ILE A 6 -30.10 36.54 25.88
C ILE A 6 -30.37 36.28 24.39
N PRO A 7 -29.51 36.79 23.47
CA PRO A 7 -29.64 36.51 22.05
C PRO A 7 -29.56 35.01 21.77
N TYR A 8 -30.40 34.51 20.87
CA TYR A 8 -30.34 33.11 20.41
C TYR A 8 -30.70 33.01 18.93
N ILE A 9 -30.26 31.92 18.31
CA ILE A 9 -30.54 31.62 16.91
C ILE A 9 -31.93 31.01 16.76
N SER A 10 -32.72 31.56 15.84
CA SER A 10 -34.01 31.01 15.47
C SER A 10 -33.84 29.71 14.68
N ASN A 11 -34.41 28.63 15.18
CA ASN A 11 -34.54 27.38 14.46
C ASN A 11 -35.50 27.44 13.26
N VAL A 12 -36.25 28.53 13.10
CA VAL A 12 -37.18 28.73 11.97
C VAL A 12 -36.51 29.53 10.86
N THR A 13 -35.72 30.55 11.19
CA THR A 13 -35.08 31.42 10.20
C THR A 13 -33.61 31.09 9.96
N GLY A 14 -32.95 30.33 10.85
CA GLY A 14 -31.54 29.97 10.73
C GLY A 14 -30.58 31.12 11.07
N THR A 15 -31.06 32.21 11.68
CA THR A 15 -30.27 33.38 12.08
C THR A 15 -30.77 33.95 13.41
N TRP A 16 -30.17 35.02 13.92
CA TRP A 16 -30.56 35.68 15.18
C TRP A 16 -32.05 36.05 15.20
N ILE A 17 -32.75 35.63 16.26
CA ILE A 17 -34.18 35.92 16.39
C ILE A 17 -34.44 37.41 16.64
N LYS A 18 -35.46 37.98 15.99
CA LYS A 18 -35.90 39.35 16.24
C LYS A 18 -36.86 39.42 17.43
N ALA A 19 -36.86 40.54 18.16
CA ALA A 19 -37.79 40.77 19.27
C ALA A 19 -39.26 40.58 18.84
N THR A 20 -39.62 41.06 17.64
CA THR A 20 -40.95 40.91 17.05
C THR A 20 -41.32 39.45 16.80
N GLU A 21 -40.37 38.61 16.36
CA GLU A 21 -40.57 37.18 16.14
C GLU A 21 -40.73 36.43 17.47
N ALA A 22 -39.91 36.75 18.46
CA ALA A 22 -39.99 36.13 19.79
C ALA A 22 -41.33 36.44 20.51
N THR A 23 -41.91 37.62 20.26
CA THR A 23 -43.18 38.04 20.87
C THR A 23 -44.43 37.58 20.12
N ASP A 24 -44.28 37.09 18.88
CA ASP A 24 -45.38 36.70 17.99
C ASP A 24 -45.77 35.21 18.20
N PRO A 25 -47.02 34.91 18.63
CA PRO A 25 -47.49 33.53 18.76
C PRO A 25 -47.42 32.71 17.46
N SER A 26 -47.55 33.36 16.30
CA SER A 26 -47.52 32.68 14.99
C SER A 26 -46.15 32.07 14.68
N TYR A 27 -45.08 32.69 15.16
CA TYR A 27 -43.71 32.18 15.03
C TYR A 27 -43.56 30.84 15.74
N TRP A 28 -44.09 30.70 16.95
CA TRP A 28 -43.99 29.45 17.73
C TRP A 28 -44.85 28.34 17.15
N ALA A 29 -46.01 28.68 16.57
CA ALA A 29 -46.80 27.73 15.80
C ALA A 29 -46.05 27.23 14.56
N ARG A 30 -45.29 28.10 13.87
CA ARG A 30 -44.40 27.70 12.76
C ARG A 30 -43.23 26.85 13.24
N HIS A 31 -42.59 27.22 14.36
CA HIS A 31 -41.47 26.47 14.93
C HIS A 31 -41.85 25.02 15.25
N LEU A 32 -43.07 24.77 15.74
CA LEU A 32 -43.56 23.42 16.01
C LEU A 32 -43.90 22.61 14.75
N ARG A 33 -44.11 23.28 13.60
CA ARG A 33 -44.66 22.65 12.38
C ARG A 33 -43.71 22.64 11.19
N GLN A 34 -42.64 23.43 11.23
CA GLN A 34 -41.68 23.60 10.13
C GLN A 34 -40.33 22.97 10.51
N THR A 35 -39.55 22.63 9.48
CA THR A 35 -38.22 22.04 9.63
C THR A 35 -37.28 22.94 10.43
N VAL A 36 -36.56 22.36 11.39
CA VAL A 36 -35.52 23.05 12.16
C VAL A 36 -34.30 23.33 11.27
N ARG A 37 -33.96 24.61 11.09
CA ARG A 37 -32.81 25.08 10.30
C ARG A 37 -31.51 25.05 11.11
N PHE A 38 -31.17 23.88 11.67
CA PHE A 38 -30.02 23.73 12.58
C PHE A 38 -28.67 24.05 11.92
N ALA A 39 -28.41 23.51 10.72
CA ALA A 39 -27.15 23.72 10.01
C ALA A 39 -26.92 25.20 9.67
N GLU A 40 -27.95 25.89 9.20
CA GLU A 40 -27.88 27.32 8.91
C GLU A 40 -27.69 28.16 10.17
N GLY A 41 -28.35 27.77 11.26
CA GLY A 41 -28.14 28.39 12.56
C GLY A 41 -26.71 28.23 13.08
N LEU A 42 -26.08 27.08 12.82
CA LEU A 42 -24.70 26.83 13.17
C LEU A 42 -23.73 27.59 12.26
N HIS A 43 -23.98 27.65 10.95
CA HIS A 43 -23.27 28.53 10.00
C HIS A 43 -23.22 29.97 10.51
N GLU A 44 -24.35 30.52 10.98
CA GLU A 44 -24.39 31.88 11.56
C GLU A 44 -23.49 32.01 12.81
N LEU A 45 -23.43 30.99 13.67
CA LEU A 45 -22.61 31.01 14.89
C LEU A 45 -21.11 30.87 14.62
N LEU A 46 -20.74 30.10 13.59
CA LEU A 46 -19.35 29.79 13.22
C LEU A 46 -18.68 30.90 12.39
N LYS A 47 -19.40 31.98 12.05
CA LYS A 47 -18.80 33.19 11.47
C LYS A 47 -17.80 33.86 12.43
N GLU A 48 -17.94 33.64 13.74
CA GLU A 48 -16.99 34.10 14.75
C GLU A 48 -15.93 33.02 15.01
N SER A 49 -14.69 33.28 14.57
CA SER A 49 -13.59 32.31 14.49
C SER A 49 -13.18 31.61 15.80
N GLU A 50 -13.52 32.18 16.95
CA GLU A 50 -13.18 31.68 18.29
C GLU A 50 -14.43 31.29 19.11
N ARG A 51 -15.55 31.01 18.45
CA ARG A 51 -16.77 30.60 19.13
C ARG A 51 -16.60 29.25 19.83
N VAL A 52 -16.95 29.22 21.11
CA VAL A 52 -17.08 27.99 21.92
C VAL A 52 -18.53 27.51 21.93
N LEU A 53 -18.75 26.24 21.61
CA LEU A 53 -20.05 25.58 21.59
C LEU A 53 -20.10 24.52 22.69
N LEU A 54 -21.10 24.62 23.58
CA LEU A 54 -21.33 23.66 24.65
C LEU A 54 -22.72 23.04 24.50
N GLU A 55 -22.78 21.73 24.29
CA GLU A 55 -24.03 20.97 24.38
C GLU A 55 -24.36 20.71 25.85
N VAL A 56 -25.54 21.18 26.26
CA VAL A 56 -26.03 21.03 27.64
C VAL A 56 -27.11 19.95 27.66
N GLY A 57 -26.80 18.81 28.25
CA GLY A 57 -27.72 17.67 28.36
C GLY A 57 -27.02 16.32 28.19
N PRO A 58 -27.76 15.21 28.27
CA PRO A 58 -27.20 13.85 28.23
C PRO A 58 -26.84 13.35 26.82
N GLY A 59 -27.15 14.12 25.79
CA GLY A 59 -26.84 13.79 24.40
C GLY A 59 -25.48 14.34 23.95
N GLN A 60 -24.93 13.73 22.89
CA GLN A 60 -23.76 14.25 22.14
C GLN A 60 -24.07 14.48 20.66
N THR A 61 -25.35 14.42 20.29
CA THR A 61 -25.81 14.48 18.91
C THR A 61 -25.52 15.85 18.32
N LEU A 62 -25.76 16.94 19.07
CA LEU A 62 -25.55 18.29 18.56
C LEU A 62 -24.05 18.62 18.44
N SER A 63 -23.25 18.16 19.39
CA SER A 63 -21.78 18.28 19.35
C SER A 63 -21.20 17.54 18.14
N THR A 64 -21.72 16.36 17.83
CA THR A 64 -21.31 15.56 16.66
C THR A 64 -21.65 16.29 15.36
N LEU A 65 -22.88 16.81 15.24
CA LEU A 65 -23.30 17.59 14.08
C LEU A 65 -22.48 18.88 13.95
N ALA A 66 -22.14 19.53 15.05
CA ALA A 66 -21.34 20.75 15.03
C ALA A 66 -19.89 20.51 14.60
N ARG A 67 -19.28 19.40 15.01
CA ARG A 67 -17.92 19.01 14.57
C ARG A 67 -17.83 18.68 13.08
N ARG A 68 -18.92 18.21 12.49
CA ARG A 68 -19.02 17.84 11.06
C ARG A 68 -19.37 19.00 10.15
N HIS A 69 -19.67 20.18 10.70
CA HIS A 69 -20.08 21.32 9.90
C HIS A 69 -18.91 21.84 9.04
N PRO A 70 -19.06 22.07 7.71
CA PRO A 70 -17.96 22.40 6.80
C PRO A 70 -17.14 23.64 7.20
N GLU A 71 -17.77 24.60 7.86
CA GLU A 71 -17.12 25.85 8.29
C GLU A 71 -16.51 25.78 9.70
N LYS A 72 -16.54 24.61 10.33
CA LYS A 72 -15.87 24.40 11.62
C LYS A 72 -14.36 24.36 11.38
N THR A 73 -13.63 25.35 11.91
CA THR A 73 -12.17 25.38 11.89
C THR A 73 -11.56 24.89 13.21
N ALA A 74 -10.23 24.86 13.31
CA ALA A 74 -9.52 24.52 14.54
C ALA A 74 -9.79 25.51 15.70
N GLY A 75 -10.15 26.77 15.39
CA GLY A 75 -10.48 27.80 16.40
C GLY A 75 -11.81 27.59 17.12
N HIS A 76 -12.72 26.78 16.55
CA HIS A 76 -14.02 26.48 17.17
C HIS A 76 -13.91 25.29 18.12
N VAL A 77 -14.23 25.52 19.39
CA VAL A 77 -14.22 24.50 20.45
C VAL A 77 -15.62 23.94 20.62
N VAL A 78 -15.78 22.61 20.57
CA VAL A 78 -17.08 21.92 20.71
C VAL A 78 -17.03 20.90 21.84
N LEU A 79 -17.74 21.19 22.93
CA LEU A 79 -17.76 20.43 24.17
C LEU A 79 -19.17 19.97 24.52
N SER A 80 -19.27 18.95 25.37
CA SER A 80 -20.53 18.43 25.91
C SER A 80 -20.47 18.47 27.44
N SER A 81 -21.59 18.76 28.09
CA SER A 81 -21.64 18.88 29.55
C SER A 81 -21.71 17.53 30.27
N LEU A 82 -22.17 16.47 29.60
CA LEU A 82 -22.29 15.11 30.13
C LEU A 82 -21.60 14.10 29.21
N ARG A 83 -21.12 13.01 29.80
CA ARG A 83 -20.46 11.90 29.09
C ARG A 83 -21.46 11.07 28.29
N HIS A 84 -20.96 10.24 27.39
CA HIS A 84 -21.78 9.25 26.71
C HIS A 84 -22.14 8.11 27.66
N VAL A 85 -23.28 7.44 27.43
CA VAL A 85 -23.78 6.35 28.30
C VAL A 85 -22.82 5.14 28.37
N HIS A 86 -21.96 4.97 27.37
CA HIS A 86 -20.97 3.90 27.29
C HIS A 86 -19.59 4.27 27.87
N ASP A 87 -19.39 5.54 28.25
CA ASP A 87 -18.12 5.98 28.86
C ASP A 87 -18.06 5.53 30.32
N GLN A 88 -17.02 4.80 30.72
CA GLN A 88 -16.86 4.28 32.08
C GLN A 88 -16.18 5.27 33.05
N TYR A 89 -16.41 6.58 32.89
CA TYR A 89 -15.82 7.64 33.73
C TYR A 89 -16.87 8.33 34.62
N SER A 90 -16.44 8.97 35.72
CA SER A 90 -17.33 9.70 36.62
C SER A 90 -17.96 10.94 35.96
N ASP A 91 -19.28 11.10 36.09
CA ASP A 91 -20.02 12.28 35.58
C ASP A 91 -19.48 13.60 36.15
N VAL A 92 -19.08 13.59 37.42
CA VAL A 92 -18.47 14.76 38.08
C VAL A 92 -17.11 15.07 37.46
N THR A 93 -16.28 14.04 37.25
CA THR A 93 -14.95 14.22 36.65
C THR A 93 -15.06 14.74 35.22
N PHE A 94 -16.00 14.20 34.44
CA PHE A 94 -16.27 14.67 33.09
C PHE A 94 -16.71 16.13 33.06
N LEU A 95 -17.66 16.51 33.93
CA LEU A 95 -18.15 17.88 34.02
C LEU A 95 -17.03 18.86 34.43
N LEU A 96 -16.20 18.50 35.41
CA LEU A 96 -15.07 19.33 35.85
C LEU A 96 -14.00 19.48 34.76
N ASN A 97 -13.71 18.42 34.01
CA ASN A 97 -12.81 18.48 32.87
C ASN A 97 -13.37 19.37 31.75
N THR A 98 -14.67 19.27 31.46
CA THR A 98 -15.33 20.18 30.51
C THR A 98 -15.25 21.63 31.00
N LEU A 99 -15.46 21.90 32.29
CA LEU A 99 -15.29 23.24 32.87
C LEU A 99 -13.86 23.76 32.73
N GLY A 100 -12.86 22.90 32.96
CA GLY A 100 -11.45 23.24 32.73
C GLY A 100 -11.15 23.56 31.27
N ARG A 101 -11.72 22.80 30.32
CA ARG A 101 -11.57 23.06 28.88
C ARG A 101 -12.25 24.36 28.46
N LEU A 102 -13.41 24.70 29.03
CA LEU A 102 -14.06 26.00 28.83
C LEU A 102 -13.16 27.13 29.32
N TRP A 103 -12.57 27.01 30.51
CA TRP A 103 -11.63 27.99 31.05
C TRP A 103 -10.37 28.16 30.19
N LEU A 104 -9.79 27.05 29.70
CA LEU A 104 -8.66 27.08 28.74
C LEU A 104 -9.03 27.72 27.40
N SER A 105 -10.31 27.65 27.03
CA SER A 105 -10.87 28.30 25.83
C SER A 105 -11.29 29.75 26.12
N SER A 106 -10.74 30.36 27.18
CA SER A 106 -10.98 31.75 27.58
C SER A 106 -12.43 32.08 27.98
N VAL A 107 -13.24 31.08 28.33
CA VAL A 107 -14.55 31.30 28.95
C VAL A 107 -14.35 31.73 30.40
N GLU A 108 -14.91 32.88 30.77
CA GLU A 108 -14.86 33.38 32.14
C GLU A 108 -15.70 32.49 33.07
N VAL A 109 -15.05 31.91 34.08
CA VAL A 109 -15.70 31.07 35.09
C VAL A 109 -15.75 31.84 36.41
N ASP A 110 -16.95 32.01 36.96
CA ASP A 110 -17.14 32.55 38.30
C ASP A 110 -16.81 31.48 39.35
N TRP A 111 -15.52 31.37 39.65
CA TRP A 111 -15.01 30.43 40.66
C TRP A 111 -15.58 30.70 42.05
N SER A 112 -15.94 31.95 42.37
CA SER A 112 -16.52 32.30 43.67
C SER A 112 -17.89 31.64 43.87
N ARG A 113 -18.69 31.52 42.80
CA ARG A 113 -19.95 30.77 42.80
C ARG A 113 -19.74 29.26 42.79
N PHE A 114 -18.73 28.78 42.07
CA PHE A 114 -18.42 27.35 42.01
C PHE A 114 -18.12 26.79 43.41
N TYR A 115 -17.33 27.51 44.21
CA TYR A 115 -16.96 27.11 45.57
C TYR A 115 -17.95 27.55 46.66
N LEU A 116 -19.10 28.13 46.33
CA LEU A 116 -19.99 28.80 47.29
C LEU A 116 -20.55 27.84 48.37
N ALA A 117 -20.68 26.55 48.05
CA ALA A 117 -21.13 25.51 48.96
C ALA A 117 -19.99 24.78 49.69
N GLU A 118 -18.73 25.09 49.38
CA GLU A 118 -17.56 24.41 49.92
C GLU A 118 -16.86 25.24 50.99
N ARG A 119 -16.50 24.61 52.12
CA ARG A 119 -15.58 25.20 53.09
C ARG A 119 -14.16 24.76 52.78
N ALA A 120 -13.53 25.41 51.80
CA ALA A 120 -12.13 25.17 51.48
C ALA A 120 -11.20 25.91 52.46
N VAL A 121 -10.16 25.24 52.94
CA VAL A 121 -9.10 25.86 53.76
C VAL A 121 -8.01 26.39 52.82
N ARG A 122 -7.56 27.63 53.02
CA ARG A 122 -6.45 28.19 52.25
C ARG A 122 -5.16 27.46 52.62
N VAL A 123 -4.57 26.74 51.67
CA VAL A 123 -3.21 26.20 51.81
C VAL A 123 -2.23 27.26 51.31
N PRO A 124 -1.29 27.76 52.14
CA PRO A 124 -0.24 28.64 51.66
C PRO A 124 0.67 27.84 50.72
N LEU A 125 0.74 28.27 49.46
CA LEU A 125 1.77 27.78 48.55
C LEU A 125 3.13 28.33 48.98
N PRO A 126 4.23 27.55 48.87
CA PRO A 126 5.58 28.04 49.19
C PRO A 126 5.88 29.33 48.42
N THR A 127 6.43 30.34 49.10
CA THR A 127 6.81 31.64 48.51
C THR A 127 8.13 31.62 47.75
N TYR A 128 8.73 30.44 47.58
CA TYR A 128 9.94 30.27 46.78
C TYR A 128 9.58 30.23 45.30
N PRO A 129 10.27 30.99 44.43
CA PRO A 129 10.08 30.86 42.99
C PRO A 129 10.52 29.45 42.59
N PHE A 130 9.59 28.68 42.02
CA PHE A 130 9.90 27.39 41.40
C PHE A 130 11.05 27.58 40.39
N GLU A 131 12.08 26.77 40.60
CA GLU A 131 13.18 26.34 39.71
C GLU A 131 13.54 27.18 38.47
N ARG A 132 14.84 27.45 38.33
CA ARG A 132 15.47 28.09 37.16
C ARG A 132 15.52 27.22 35.90
N GLN A 133 14.68 26.21 35.77
CA GLN A 133 14.63 25.43 34.53
C GLN A 133 13.72 26.14 33.52
N ARG A 134 14.36 26.69 32.49
CA ARG A 134 13.70 27.28 31.31
C ARG A 134 12.91 26.20 30.57
N TYR A 135 11.58 26.32 30.57
CA TYR A 135 10.67 25.55 29.73
C TYR A 135 10.09 26.45 28.62
N TRP A 136 10.93 26.79 27.64
CA TRP A 136 10.42 27.13 26.31
C TRP A 136 10.78 25.98 25.38
N ILE A 137 9.92 25.72 24.40
CA ILE A 137 10.32 25.00 23.19
C ILE A 137 11.32 25.91 22.50
N GLU A 138 12.61 25.76 22.84
CA GLU A 138 13.69 26.27 22.01
C GLU A 138 13.47 25.61 20.64
N PRO A 139 13.26 26.38 19.55
CA PRO A 139 13.17 25.76 18.25
C PRO A 139 14.47 24.99 18.08
N GLN A 140 14.38 23.66 17.97
CA GLN A 140 15.51 22.88 17.48
C GLN A 140 16.01 23.66 16.28
N LYS A 141 17.30 24.03 16.30
CA LYS A 141 17.99 24.33 15.05
C LYS A 141 17.81 23.07 14.23
N GLN A 142 16.76 23.06 13.40
CA GLN A 142 16.55 22.04 12.41
C GLN A 142 17.83 22.06 11.61
N THR A 143 18.66 21.06 11.82
CA THR A 143 19.66 20.68 10.82
C THR A 143 18.85 20.57 9.54
N GLY A 144 19.23 21.37 8.53
CA GLY A 144 18.39 21.66 7.37
C GLY A 144 18.00 20.44 6.52
N ASP A 145 18.42 19.22 6.88
CA ASP A 145 18.07 17.97 6.21
C ASP A 145 16.73 17.39 6.66
N VAL A 146 16.43 17.35 7.96
CA VAL A 146 15.20 16.66 8.44
C VAL A 146 13.93 17.41 8.02
N SER A 147 14.00 18.74 7.93
CA SER A 147 12.89 19.56 7.43
C SER A 147 12.78 19.57 5.90
N ARG A 148 13.86 19.29 5.16
CA ARG A 148 13.81 19.07 3.70
C ARG A 148 13.15 17.74 3.36
N HIS A 149 13.55 16.64 4.01
CA HIS A 149 12.95 15.32 3.78
C HIS A 149 11.47 15.24 4.13
N ARG A 150 10.99 15.95 5.17
CA ARG A 150 9.54 16.08 5.41
C ARG A 150 8.82 16.91 4.35
N MET A 151 9.46 17.96 3.79
CA MET A 151 8.85 18.77 2.72
C MET A 151 8.75 18.01 1.37
N ASP A 152 9.63 17.05 1.12
CA ASP A 152 9.68 16.28 -0.13
C ASP A 152 8.56 15.20 -0.26
N LEU A 153 7.90 14.82 0.85
CA LEU A 153 6.84 13.82 0.87
C LEU A 153 5.41 14.40 0.71
N TYR A 154 5.28 15.71 0.43
CA TYR A 154 3.99 16.34 0.15
C TYR A 154 3.65 16.33 -1.34
N LYS A 155 2.35 16.46 -1.62
CA LYS A 155 1.84 16.61 -2.98
C LYS A 155 2.34 17.93 -3.57
N LYS A 156 3.09 17.84 -4.67
CA LYS A 156 3.55 18.96 -5.47
C LYS A 156 2.33 19.75 -5.95
N PRO A 157 2.28 21.07 -5.74
CA PRO A 157 1.09 21.88 -6.04
C PRO A 157 0.84 22.04 -7.54
N ASN A 158 1.87 21.95 -8.37
CA ASN A 158 1.78 22.12 -9.82
C ASN A 158 1.89 20.77 -10.54
N ILE A 159 0.84 20.41 -11.28
CA ILE A 159 0.74 19.14 -12.03
C ILE A 159 1.83 19.04 -13.10
N ALA A 160 2.32 20.16 -13.64
CA ALA A 160 3.41 20.19 -14.61
C ALA A 160 4.69 19.50 -14.11
N ASP A 161 4.88 19.42 -12.78
CA ASP A 161 6.08 18.94 -12.11
C ASP A 161 5.93 17.49 -11.59
N TRP A 162 4.85 16.79 -11.97
CA TRP A 162 4.56 15.43 -11.51
C TRP A 162 5.22 14.32 -12.34
N PHE A 163 5.82 14.66 -13.48
CA PHE A 163 6.25 13.68 -14.47
C PHE A 163 7.73 13.32 -14.31
N TYR A 164 8.04 12.05 -14.52
CA TYR A 164 9.40 11.53 -14.55
C TYR A 164 9.53 10.51 -15.68
N VAL A 165 10.77 10.22 -16.08
CA VAL A 165 11.10 9.14 -17.01
C VAL A 165 12.14 8.21 -16.37
N PRO A 166 12.09 6.89 -16.64
CA PRO A 166 13.16 5.98 -16.21
C PRO A 166 14.49 6.38 -16.85
N SER A 167 15.56 6.23 -16.09
CA SER A 167 16.92 6.56 -16.53
C SER A 167 17.94 5.64 -15.86
N TRP A 168 19.16 5.64 -16.36
CA TRP A 168 20.27 4.87 -15.82
C TRP A 168 21.49 5.74 -15.65
N LYS A 169 22.03 5.76 -14.42
CA LYS A 169 23.31 6.42 -14.15
C LYS A 169 24.42 5.38 -14.10
N ARG A 170 25.58 5.72 -14.67
CA ARG A 170 26.77 4.89 -14.51
C ARG A 170 27.15 4.86 -13.04
N ALA A 171 27.14 3.67 -12.45
CA ALA A 171 27.53 3.48 -11.07
C ALA A 171 29.05 3.37 -10.96
N ALA A 172 29.58 3.61 -9.77
CA ALA A 172 31.00 3.44 -9.51
C ALA A 172 31.41 1.98 -9.77
N PRO A 173 32.57 1.73 -10.40
CA PRO A 173 33.15 0.40 -10.47
C PRO A 173 33.36 -0.18 -9.07
N LEU A 174 33.07 -1.47 -8.90
CA LEU A 174 33.24 -2.18 -7.61
C LEU A 174 34.66 -2.05 -7.03
N GLN A 175 35.69 -1.93 -7.88
CA GLN A 175 37.09 -1.79 -7.43
C GLN A 175 37.36 -0.48 -6.66
N LEU A 176 36.51 0.54 -6.85
CA LEU A 176 36.63 1.83 -6.18
C LEU A 176 35.75 1.93 -4.93
N LEU A 177 34.83 0.97 -4.74
CA LEU A 177 34.02 0.89 -3.54
C LEU A 177 34.88 0.30 -2.42
N LYS A 178 34.74 0.83 -1.20
CA LYS A 178 35.38 0.24 -0.02
C LYS A 178 34.76 -1.13 0.20
N ARG A 179 35.52 -2.18 -0.10
CA ARG A 179 35.16 -3.54 0.30
C ARG A 179 35.08 -3.59 1.82
N ALA A 180 34.10 -4.29 2.35
CA ALA A 180 34.22 -4.74 3.72
C ALA A 180 35.52 -5.57 3.82
N GLU A 181 36.24 -5.47 4.95
CA GLU A 181 37.29 -6.46 5.25
C GLU A 181 36.71 -7.85 5.00
N PRO A 182 37.40 -8.75 4.27
CA PRO A 182 36.90 -10.09 4.03
C PRO A 182 36.47 -10.65 5.38
N ALA A 183 35.18 -10.97 5.52
CA ALA A 183 34.77 -11.66 6.72
C ALA A 183 35.56 -12.98 6.72
N ASP A 184 36.47 -13.16 7.67
CA ASP A 184 37.11 -14.46 7.97
C ASP A 184 36.07 -15.57 8.29
N GLN A 185 34.77 -15.23 8.26
CA GLN A 185 33.65 -16.12 8.41
C GLN A 185 33.22 -16.74 7.08
N LYS A 186 33.21 -18.07 7.08
CA LYS A 186 32.55 -18.91 6.09
C LYS A 186 31.05 -18.53 6.00
N SER A 187 30.61 -18.02 4.86
CA SER A 187 29.22 -17.68 4.60
C SER A 187 28.48 -18.85 3.94
N ARG A 188 27.15 -18.90 4.12
CA ARG A 188 26.29 -19.97 3.58
C ARG A 188 25.52 -19.44 2.37
N TRP A 189 25.84 -19.98 1.20
CA TRP A 189 25.28 -19.58 -0.08
C TRP A 189 24.26 -20.60 -0.56
N MET A 190 23.21 -20.13 -1.22
CA MET A 190 22.29 -20.96 -2.00
C MET A 190 22.23 -20.43 -3.42
N VAL A 191 22.49 -21.27 -4.41
CA VAL A 191 22.56 -20.87 -5.82
C VAL A 191 21.54 -21.66 -6.63
N PHE A 192 20.53 -20.96 -7.16
CA PHE A 192 19.60 -21.51 -8.16
C PHE A 192 20.24 -21.39 -9.53
N THR A 193 20.75 -22.50 -10.08
CA THR A 193 21.61 -22.48 -11.27
C THR A 193 20.80 -22.34 -12.56
N ASP A 194 21.27 -21.48 -13.45
CA ASP A 194 20.70 -21.27 -14.78
C ASP A 194 21.15 -22.31 -15.82
N ALA A 195 20.48 -22.30 -16.98
CA ALA A 195 20.80 -23.18 -18.09
C ALA A 195 22.00 -22.72 -18.94
N CYS A 196 22.50 -21.50 -18.76
CA CYS A 196 23.63 -20.93 -19.50
C CYS A 196 24.99 -21.17 -18.81
N GLY A 197 24.98 -21.74 -17.59
CA GLY A 197 26.19 -22.14 -16.86
C GLY A 197 26.86 -21.02 -16.06
N ILE A 198 26.20 -19.87 -15.85
CA ILE A 198 26.73 -18.81 -14.97
C ILE A 198 26.69 -19.28 -13.51
N GLY A 199 25.58 -19.88 -13.09
CA GLY A 199 25.37 -20.42 -11.76
C GLY A 199 26.37 -21.52 -11.43
N SER A 200 26.63 -22.44 -12.36
CA SER A 200 27.66 -23.48 -12.15
C SER A 200 29.05 -22.90 -11.96
N GLN A 201 29.45 -21.93 -12.78
CA GLN A 201 30.74 -21.23 -12.60
C GLN A 201 30.81 -20.47 -11.27
N MET A 202 29.70 -19.91 -10.82
CA MET A 202 29.62 -19.23 -9.52
C MET A 202 29.75 -20.21 -8.35
N VAL A 203 29.11 -21.38 -8.43
CA VAL A 203 29.27 -22.47 -7.45
C VAL A 203 30.74 -22.87 -7.35
N ASP A 204 31.38 -23.20 -8.49
CA ASP A 204 32.80 -23.58 -8.53
C ASP A 204 33.70 -22.52 -7.89
N ARG A 205 33.44 -21.23 -8.18
CA ARG A 205 34.22 -20.10 -7.65
C ARG A 205 34.04 -19.90 -6.15
N LEU A 206 32.82 -20.06 -5.64
CA LEU A 206 32.50 -19.94 -4.20
C LEU A 206 33.09 -21.11 -3.41
N GLU A 207 33.03 -22.34 -3.94
CA GLU A 207 33.64 -23.52 -3.32
C GLU A 207 35.17 -23.41 -3.26
N GLN A 208 35.80 -22.94 -4.35
CA GLN A 208 37.24 -22.65 -4.38
C GLN A 208 37.64 -21.56 -3.36
N ALA A 209 36.73 -20.64 -3.04
CA ALA A 209 36.90 -19.62 -2.00
C ALA A 209 36.55 -20.14 -0.58
N GLY A 210 36.28 -21.45 -0.43
CA GLY A 210 36.03 -22.10 0.86
C GLY A 210 34.65 -21.84 1.46
N GLN A 211 33.70 -21.28 0.69
CA GLN A 211 32.34 -21.01 1.14
C GLN A 211 31.51 -22.30 1.27
N ASP A 212 30.41 -22.26 2.03
CA ASP A 212 29.43 -23.36 2.06
C ASP A 212 28.34 -23.08 1.04
N VAL A 213 28.15 -23.96 0.05
CA VAL A 213 27.27 -23.70 -1.10
C VAL A 213 26.23 -24.80 -1.23
N ILE A 214 24.96 -24.41 -1.26
CA ILE A 214 23.81 -25.25 -1.62
C ILE A 214 23.44 -24.95 -3.08
N THR A 215 23.43 -25.97 -3.92
CA THR A 215 23.06 -25.88 -5.33
C THR A 215 21.63 -26.35 -5.52
N VAL A 216 20.82 -25.53 -6.19
CA VAL A 216 19.41 -25.82 -6.48
C VAL A 216 19.17 -25.76 -7.99
N MET A 217 18.65 -26.84 -8.55
CA MET A 217 18.36 -26.99 -9.98
C MET A 217 16.85 -27.12 -10.21
N ALA A 218 16.34 -26.53 -11.29
CA ALA A 218 14.96 -26.74 -11.71
C ALA A 218 14.81 -28.16 -12.29
N ALA A 219 13.77 -28.88 -11.88
CA ALA A 219 13.40 -30.21 -12.37
C ALA A 219 11.88 -30.41 -12.30
N GLU A 220 11.38 -31.53 -12.82
CA GLU A 220 9.94 -31.86 -12.74
C GLU A 220 9.52 -32.42 -11.37
N GLN A 221 10.48 -32.90 -10.57
CA GLN A 221 10.24 -33.56 -9.29
C GLN A 221 11.32 -33.17 -8.28
N PHE A 222 10.95 -33.16 -7.00
CA PHE A 222 11.88 -33.01 -5.91
C PHE A 222 12.87 -34.19 -5.84
N ALA A 223 14.16 -33.88 -5.77
CA ALA A 223 15.19 -34.86 -5.42
C ALA A 223 16.36 -34.20 -4.70
N LYS A 224 16.74 -34.76 -3.54
CA LYS A 224 18.02 -34.46 -2.88
C LYS A 224 19.08 -35.39 -3.47
N LEU A 225 19.92 -34.88 -4.37
CA LEU A 225 20.94 -35.68 -5.06
C LEU A 225 22.19 -35.88 -4.20
N ASP A 226 22.50 -34.90 -3.35
CA ASP A 226 23.60 -34.92 -2.38
C ASP A 226 23.23 -34.04 -1.17
N GLU A 227 24.06 -33.99 -0.13
CA GLU A 227 23.92 -33.11 1.04
C GLU A 227 23.84 -31.63 0.72
N ARG A 228 24.29 -31.23 -0.48
CA ARG A 228 24.37 -29.84 -0.94
C ARG A 228 23.70 -29.61 -2.29
N VAL A 229 23.10 -30.63 -2.91
CA VAL A 229 22.57 -30.54 -4.27
C VAL A 229 21.12 -31.01 -4.31
N TYR A 230 20.24 -30.11 -4.74
CA TYR A 230 18.80 -30.31 -4.78
C TYR A 230 18.25 -30.05 -6.18
N GLN A 231 17.26 -30.85 -6.54
CA GLN A 231 16.37 -30.62 -7.66
C GLN A 231 14.99 -30.32 -7.09
N ILE A 232 14.36 -29.25 -7.56
CA ILE A 232 13.01 -28.86 -7.13
C ILE A 232 12.17 -28.47 -8.35
N ASN A 233 10.86 -28.67 -8.24
CA ASN A 233 9.90 -28.18 -9.22
C ASN A 233 9.55 -26.71 -8.95
N PRO A 234 9.84 -25.78 -9.89
CA PRO A 234 9.54 -24.35 -9.73
C PRO A 234 8.05 -24.05 -9.49
N ARG A 235 7.15 -24.96 -9.88
CA ARG A 235 5.70 -24.82 -9.77
C ARG A 235 5.15 -25.31 -8.44
N GLU A 236 5.90 -26.15 -7.73
CA GLU A 236 5.43 -26.84 -6.54
C GLU A 236 5.93 -26.14 -5.28
N ARG A 237 5.03 -25.44 -4.59
CA ARG A 237 5.35 -24.75 -3.33
C ARG A 237 5.93 -25.69 -2.27
N ASP A 238 5.43 -26.93 -2.22
CA ASP A 238 5.84 -27.92 -1.21
C ASP A 238 7.31 -28.34 -1.37
N ASP A 239 7.89 -28.23 -2.58
CA ASP A 239 9.30 -28.52 -2.81
C ASP A 239 10.21 -27.48 -2.14
N TYR A 240 9.81 -26.20 -2.15
CA TYR A 240 10.51 -25.11 -1.45
C TYR A 240 10.43 -25.28 0.06
N ASP A 241 9.25 -25.65 0.57
CA ASP A 241 9.05 -25.96 1.99
C ASP A 241 9.93 -27.14 2.43
N THR A 242 9.94 -28.22 1.65
CA THR A 242 10.76 -29.42 1.92
C THR A 242 12.25 -29.09 1.90
N LEU A 243 12.71 -28.30 0.91
CA LEU A 243 14.09 -27.82 0.83
C LEU A 243 14.49 -27.05 2.10
N LEU A 244 13.69 -26.05 2.50
CA LEU A 244 14.04 -25.22 3.65
C LEU A 244 13.92 -25.97 4.99
N GLN A 245 13.00 -26.93 5.12
CA GLN A 245 12.91 -27.80 6.29
C GLN A 245 14.18 -28.65 6.46
N ASP A 246 14.66 -29.28 5.39
CA ASP A 246 15.89 -30.07 5.41
C ASP A 246 17.12 -29.21 5.76
N LEU A 247 17.21 -27.99 5.20
CA LEU A 247 18.28 -27.05 5.53
C LEU A 247 18.18 -26.53 6.97
N HIS A 248 16.98 -26.27 7.47
CA HIS A 248 16.76 -25.85 8.85
C HIS A 248 17.20 -26.95 9.83
N ALA A 249 16.76 -28.19 9.60
CA ALA A 249 17.15 -29.35 10.41
C ALA A 249 18.67 -29.59 10.42
N GLY A 250 19.34 -29.30 9.30
CA GLY A 250 20.80 -29.39 9.18
C GLY A 250 21.57 -28.18 9.71
N ASN A 251 20.92 -27.12 10.20
CA ASN A 251 21.53 -25.81 10.49
C ASN A 251 22.32 -25.22 9.30
N LYS A 252 21.81 -25.43 8.09
CA LYS A 252 22.38 -25.02 6.79
C LYS A 252 21.58 -23.88 6.12
N ILE A 253 20.80 -23.11 6.88
CA ILE A 253 20.04 -21.96 6.34
C ILE A 253 21.00 -20.94 5.69
N PRO A 254 20.80 -20.55 4.41
CA PRO A 254 21.70 -19.63 3.73
C PRO A 254 21.59 -18.20 4.32
N THR A 255 22.70 -17.47 4.23
CA THR A 255 22.75 -16.02 4.47
C THR A 255 22.73 -15.23 3.16
N THR A 256 23.09 -15.86 2.04
CA THR A 256 23.03 -15.27 0.70
C THR A 256 22.45 -16.25 -0.30
N ILE A 257 21.49 -15.78 -1.11
CA ILE A 257 20.82 -16.54 -2.16
C ILE A 257 21.10 -15.87 -3.49
N VAL A 258 21.51 -16.64 -4.49
CA VAL A 258 21.64 -16.19 -5.87
C VAL A 258 20.62 -16.93 -6.70
N HIS A 259 19.70 -16.18 -7.30
CA HIS A 259 18.62 -16.73 -8.11
C HIS A 259 18.88 -16.42 -9.59
N LEU A 260 19.34 -17.42 -10.36
CA LEU A 260 19.72 -17.23 -11.76
C LEU A 260 18.74 -17.84 -12.77
N TRP A 261 17.61 -18.42 -12.35
CA TRP A 261 16.69 -19.06 -13.30
C TRP A 261 16.08 -18.11 -14.35
N SER A 262 16.18 -16.80 -14.15
CA SER A 262 15.80 -15.79 -15.14
C SER A 262 16.89 -15.50 -16.19
N VAL A 263 18.08 -16.11 -16.06
CA VAL A 263 19.14 -16.11 -17.08
C VAL A 263 18.87 -17.24 -18.07
N THR A 264 18.47 -16.89 -19.29
CA THR A 264 18.14 -17.88 -20.33
C THR A 264 18.94 -17.63 -21.61
N PRO A 265 19.17 -18.66 -22.45
CA PRO A 265 19.78 -18.46 -23.75
C PRO A 265 18.97 -17.46 -24.59
N SER A 266 19.65 -16.60 -25.35
CA SER A 266 19.01 -15.69 -26.30
C SER A 266 18.75 -16.42 -27.61
N ASP A 267 17.71 -17.25 -27.68
CA ASP A 267 17.41 -18.10 -28.83
C ASP A 267 16.45 -17.46 -29.87
N GLY A 268 16.16 -16.16 -29.73
CA GLY A 268 15.41 -15.37 -30.73
C GLY A 268 13.96 -15.82 -30.96
N LYS A 269 13.46 -16.80 -30.21
CA LYS A 269 12.06 -17.24 -30.26
C LYS A 269 11.20 -16.29 -29.43
N ARG A 270 10.39 -15.51 -30.15
CA ARG A 270 9.43 -14.54 -29.61
C ARG A 270 8.31 -15.21 -28.80
N SER A 271 7.95 -14.59 -27.66
CA SER A 271 6.63 -14.46 -27.03
C SER A 271 5.54 -15.47 -27.43
N ASP A 272 5.77 -16.76 -27.25
CA ASP A 272 4.67 -17.73 -27.19
C ASP A 272 4.15 -17.86 -25.75
N VAL A 273 2.97 -18.47 -25.63
CA VAL A 273 2.30 -18.61 -24.33
C VAL A 273 3.14 -19.48 -23.40
N GLU A 274 3.77 -20.52 -23.94
CA GLU A 274 4.61 -21.47 -23.20
C GLU A 274 5.84 -20.79 -22.58
N PHE A 275 6.55 -19.96 -23.36
CA PHE A 275 7.68 -19.17 -22.85
C PHE A 275 7.24 -18.18 -21.77
N THR A 276 6.06 -17.56 -21.93
CA THR A 276 5.52 -16.62 -20.95
C THR A 276 5.23 -17.31 -19.62
N GLU A 277 4.57 -18.47 -19.66
CA GLU A 277 4.24 -19.29 -18.49
C GLU A 277 5.50 -19.78 -17.79
N LYS A 278 6.43 -20.36 -18.55
CA LYS A 278 7.72 -20.82 -18.02
C LYS A 278 8.54 -19.69 -17.38
N SER A 279 8.49 -18.48 -17.93
CA SER A 279 9.14 -17.31 -17.34
C SER A 279 8.51 -16.91 -16.00
N GLN A 280 7.19 -17.07 -15.83
CA GLN A 280 6.54 -16.80 -14.54
C GLN A 280 6.93 -17.85 -13.49
N GLU A 281 6.95 -19.13 -13.89
CA GLU A 281 7.31 -20.25 -13.02
C GLU A 281 8.74 -20.11 -12.50
N LEU A 282 9.69 -19.91 -13.43
CA LEU A 282 11.10 -19.80 -13.11
C LEU A 282 11.47 -18.48 -12.41
N GLY A 283 10.70 -17.42 -12.59
CA GLY A 283 10.98 -16.10 -12.02
C GLY A 283 10.06 -15.75 -10.85
N PHE A 284 8.90 -15.16 -11.18
CA PHE A 284 7.95 -14.61 -10.22
C PHE A 284 7.51 -15.63 -9.15
N TYR A 285 7.02 -16.81 -9.57
CA TYR A 285 6.51 -17.82 -8.66
C TYR A 285 7.61 -18.46 -7.85
N SER A 286 8.76 -18.75 -8.46
CA SER A 286 9.91 -19.27 -7.71
C SER A 286 10.33 -18.34 -6.57
N LEU A 287 10.35 -17.02 -6.78
CA LEU A 287 10.69 -16.08 -5.69
C LEU A 287 9.56 -15.99 -4.67
N LEU A 288 8.30 -16.00 -5.11
CA LEU A 288 7.15 -16.00 -4.21
C LEU A 288 7.17 -17.21 -3.26
N PHE A 289 7.32 -18.42 -3.80
CA PHE A 289 7.33 -19.66 -3.03
C PHE A 289 8.56 -19.76 -2.14
N LEU A 290 9.73 -19.34 -2.63
CA LEU A 290 10.95 -19.25 -1.82
C LEU A 290 10.74 -18.35 -0.59
N THR A 291 10.21 -17.14 -0.79
CA THR A 291 9.97 -16.21 0.33
C THR A 291 8.89 -16.72 1.27
N GLN A 292 7.82 -17.33 0.76
CA GLN A 292 6.78 -17.96 1.59
C GLN A 292 7.34 -19.09 2.45
N ALA A 293 8.23 -19.91 1.90
CA ALA A 293 8.89 -20.99 2.62
C ALA A 293 9.80 -20.43 3.74
N PHE A 294 10.56 -19.35 3.47
CA PHE A 294 11.34 -18.66 4.51
C PHE A 294 10.46 -18.09 5.62
N GLY A 295 9.34 -17.47 5.25
CA GLY A 295 8.35 -16.96 6.21
C GLY A 295 7.77 -18.07 7.09
N LYS A 296 7.47 -19.25 6.50
CA LYS A 296 6.95 -20.42 7.23
C LYS A 296 7.96 -21.02 8.21
N GLN A 297 9.25 -20.97 7.89
CA GLN A 297 10.33 -21.41 8.78
C GLN A 297 10.71 -20.37 9.85
N ASN A 298 10.05 -19.20 9.89
CA ASN A 298 10.34 -18.11 10.81
C ASN A 298 11.83 -17.71 10.83
N VAL A 299 12.48 -17.68 9.66
CA VAL A 299 13.87 -17.24 9.55
C VAL A 299 13.94 -15.74 9.83
N THR A 300 14.55 -15.37 10.96
CA THR A 300 14.67 -13.99 11.42
C THR A 300 16.05 -13.37 11.19
N ASP A 301 17.05 -14.20 10.87
CA ASP A 301 18.39 -13.74 10.51
C ASP A 301 18.36 -12.89 9.24
N SER A 302 19.36 -12.01 9.11
CA SER A 302 19.55 -11.21 7.90
C SER A 302 19.86 -12.11 6.71
N LEU A 303 19.06 -11.97 5.66
CA LEU A 303 19.17 -12.73 4.41
C LEU A 303 19.33 -11.77 3.24
N ARG A 304 20.19 -12.14 2.28
CA ARG A 304 20.31 -11.44 1.00
C ARG A 304 19.86 -12.33 -0.13
N ILE A 305 19.03 -11.79 -1.02
CA ILE A 305 18.63 -12.42 -2.29
C ILE A 305 19.14 -11.54 -3.43
N GLY A 306 19.96 -12.12 -4.30
CA GLY A 306 20.42 -11.54 -5.55
C GLY A 306 19.76 -12.23 -6.72
N VAL A 307 18.86 -11.54 -7.40
CA VAL A 307 18.16 -12.04 -8.59
C VAL A 307 18.94 -11.62 -9.82
N ILE A 308 19.49 -12.59 -10.55
CA ILE A 308 20.25 -12.36 -11.77
C ILE A 308 19.35 -12.68 -12.96
N SER A 309 19.24 -11.75 -13.89
CA SER A 309 18.44 -11.89 -15.10
C SER A 309 19.22 -11.46 -16.34
N ASN A 310 18.71 -11.77 -17.52
CA ASN A 310 19.16 -11.14 -18.77
C ASN A 310 17.96 -10.70 -19.60
N ASN A 311 18.16 -9.63 -20.38
CA ASN A 311 17.16 -9.09 -21.29
C ASN A 311 15.92 -8.51 -20.59
N VAL A 312 15.99 -8.12 -19.31
CA VAL A 312 14.81 -7.58 -18.60
C VAL A 312 14.72 -6.07 -18.71
N GLN A 313 15.85 -5.37 -18.67
CA GLN A 313 15.88 -3.92 -18.48
C GLN A 313 16.48 -3.20 -19.70
N GLU A 314 15.80 -2.15 -20.18
CA GLU A 314 16.35 -1.26 -21.20
C GLU A 314 17.28 -0.24 -20.54
N VAL A 315 18.55 -0.19 -20.97
CA VAL A 315 19.57 0.68 -20.38
C VAL A 315 20.18 1.58 -21.44
N THR A 316 20.55 1.02 -22.58
CA THR A 316 21.21 1.73 -23.69
C THR A 316 20.27 1.97 -24.87
N GLY A 317 19.16 1.24 -24.94
CA GLY A 317 18.21 1.27 -26.06
C GLY A 317 18.49 0.19 -27.11
N GLU A 318 19.65 -0.46 -27.06
CA GLU A 318 20.05 -1.52 -28.00
C GLU A 318 19.61 -2.92 -27.55
N GLU A 319 19.13 -3.08 -26.32
CA GLU A 319 18.77 -4.38 -25.76
C GLU A 319 17.54 -5.01 -26.45
N GLU A 320 17.61 -6.29 -26.78
CA GLU A 320 16.39 -7.05 -27.10
C GLU A 320 15.75 -7.51 -25.78
N LEU A 321 14.58 -6.96 -25.44
CA LEU A 321 13.94 -7.24 -24.15
C LEU A 321 13.07 -8.50 -24.20
N SER A 322 12.94 -9.15 -23.05
CA SER A 322 12.02 -10.24 -22.75
C SER A 322 11.02 -9.77 -21.68
N PRO A 323 9.92 -9.10 -22.06
CA PRO A 323 8.94 -8.55 -21.12
C PRO A 323 8.39 -9.59 -20.14
N GLU A 324 8.25 -10.84 -20.57
CA GLU A 324 7.76 -11.97 -19.79
C GLU A 324 8.57 -12.17 -18.50
N LYS A 325 9.87 -11.87 -18.54
CA LYS A 325 10.77 -11.98 -17.38
C LYS A 325 10.67 -10.79 -16.43
N ALA A 326 10.16 -9.64 -16.88
CA ALA A 326 10.13 -8.41 -16.08
C ALA A 326 9.26 -8.52 -14.81
N THR A 327 8.36 -9.49 -14.75
CA THR A 327 7.57 -9.79 -13.55
C THR A 327 8.43 -10.16 -12.35
N VAL A 328 9.64 -10.69 -12.55
CA VAL A 328 10.60 -11.04 -11.48
C VAL A 328 11.03 -9.80 -10.66
N LEU A 329 10.97 -8.61 -11.25
CA LEU A 329 11.30 -7.36 -10.57
C LEU A 329 10.25 -6.96 -9.51
N GLY A 330 9.02 -7.49 -9.60
CA GLY A 330 7.97 -7.25 -8.61
C GLY A 330 8.36 -7.76 -7.21
N PRO A 331 8.65 -9.07 -7.05
CA PRO A 331 9.21 -9.62 -5.82
C PRO A 331 10.47 -8.89 -5.35
N CYS A 332 11.38 -8.51 -6.26
CA CYS A 332 12.59 -7.75 -5.89
C CYS A 332 12.28 -6.43 -5.16
N LYS A 333 11.16 -5.78 -5.49
CA LYS A 333 10.71 -4.54 -4.82
C LYS A 333 9.98 -4.81 -3.51
N VAL A 334 9.16 -5.85 -3.46
CA VAL A 334 8.18 -6.06 -2.36
C VAL A 334 8.72 -6.95 -1.24
N ILE A 335 9.63 -7.88 -1.51
CA ILE A 335 10.18 -8.79 -0.48
C ILE A 335 10.75 -7.99 0.70
N SER A 336 11.62 -7.02 0.45
CA SER A 336 12.25 -6.23 1.52
C SER A 336 11.25 -5.32 2.27
N GLN A 337 10.13 -4.99 1.65
CA GLN A 337 9.07 -4.18 2.28
C GLN A 337 8.24 -4.99 3.28
N GLU A 338 8.01 -6.27 2.96
CA GLU A 338 7.21 -7.17 3.80
C GLU A 338 8.06 -7.99 4.78
N TYR A 339 9.32 -8.25 4.44
CA TYR A 339 10.30 -8.97 5.25
C TYR A 339 11.55 -8.09 5.44
N PRO A 340 11.57 -7.23 6.48
CA PRO A 340 12.68 -6.29 6.71
C PRO A 340 14.05 -6.96 6.91
N ASN A 341 14.08 -8.23 7.30
CA ASN A 341 15.32 -9.01 7.43
C ASN A 341 15.82 -9.58 6.08
N ILE A 342 15.05 -9.46 4.99
CA ILE A 342 15.42 -9.96 3.67
C ILE A 342 15.69 -8.78 2.73
N SER A 343 16.95 -8.59 2.36
CA SER A 343 17.34 -7.66 1.30
C SER A 343 17.24 -8.35 -0.07
N CYS A 344 16.57 -7.73 -1.04
CA CYS A 344 16.39 -8.31 -2.37
C CYS A 344 16.87 -7.35 -3.46
N HIS A 345 17.82 -7.80 -4.28
CA HIS A 345 18.49 -7.00 -5.32
C HIS A 345 18.30 -7.66 -6.68
N SER A 346 18.26 -6.86 -7.73
CA SER A 346 18.21 -7.33 -9.12
C SER A 346 19.43 -6.85 -9.90
N ILE A 347 20.04 -7.78 -10.65
CA ILE A 347 21.16 -7.50 -11.55
C ILE A 347 20.82 -8.06 -12.93
N ASP A 348 20.64 -7.17 -13.91
CA ASP A 348 20.32 -7.56 -15.28
C ASP A 348 21.54 -7.53 -16.21
N LEU A 349 21.81 -8.64 -16.90
CA LEU A 349 23.00 -8.87 -17.72
C LEU A 349 22.74 -8.58 -19.20
N GLY A 350 23.69 -7.91 -19.85
CA GLY A 350 23.74 -7.76 -21.30
C GLY A 350 24.36 -8.98 -22.00
N PRO A 351 24.06 -9.22 -23.29
CA PRO A 351 24.55 -10.39 -24.03
C PRO A 351 26.08 -10.46 -24.12
N GLU A 352 26.77 -9.33 -24.01
CA GLU A 352 28.23 -9.21 -24.04
C GLU A 352 28.94 -9.66 -22.75
N PHE A 353 28.21 -9.84 -21.64
CA PHE A 353 28.78 -10.25 -20.37
C PHE A 353 28.79 -11.78 -20.24
N LEU A 354 29.86 -12.40 -20.76
CA LEU A 354 30.18 -13.81 -20.56
C LEU A 354 31.65 -13.95 -20.13
N GLY A 355 31.93 -14.74 -19.09
CA GLY A 355 33.29 -15.13 -18.67
C GLY A 355 33.62 -14.87 -17.20
N GLU A 356 34.80 -15.34 -16.76
CA GLU A 356 35.20 -15.41 -15.34
C GLU A 356 35.17 -14.07 -14.59
N LYS A 357 35.48 -12.95 -15.26
CA LYS A 357 35.45 -11.61 -14.64
C LYS A 357 34.05 -11.21 -14.17
N LEU A 358 33.01 -11.70 -14.83
CA LEU A 358 31.62 -11.44 -14.43
C LEU A 358 31.31 -12.15 -13.12
N ILE A 359 31.75 -13.40 -12.95
CA ILE A 359 31.48 -14.18 -11.74
C ILE A 359 32.04 -13.47 -10.50
N ASP A 360 33.28 -12.97 -10.60
CA ASP A 360 33.91 -12.21 -9.53
C ASP A 360 33.17 -10.90 -9.20
N GLN A 361 32.62 -10.24 -10.23
CA GLN A 361 31.82 -9.03 -10.05
C GLN A 361 30.49 -9.35 -9.35
N LEU A 362 29.78 -10.39 -9.80
CA LEU A 362 28.50 -10.79 -9.22
C LEU A 362 28.64 -11.23 -7.76
N ILE A 363 29.67 -12.02 -7.43
CA ILE A 363 29.95 -12.41 -6.04
C ILE A 363 30.23 -11.16 -5.18
N ALA A 364 30.99 -10.19 -5.71
CA ALA A 364 31.29 -8.96 -4.99
C ALA A 364 30.03 -8.11 -4.74
N GLU A 365 29.15 -7.92 -5.74
CA GLU A 365 27.85 -7.22 -5.57
C GLU A 365 27.01 -7.84 -4.45
N LEU A 366 27.07 -9.17 -4.31
CA LEU A 366 26.25 -9.92 -3.36
C LEU A 366 26.95 -10.14 -2.01
N THR A 367 28.19 -9.67 -1.85
CA THR A 367 28.92 -9.73 -0.58
C THR A 367 28.93 -8.38 0.12
N ASP A 368 29.23 -7.31 -0.61
CA ASP A 368 29.31 -5.96 -0.05
C ASP A 368 27.91 -5.35 0.21
N ASN A 369 27.80 -4.45 1.19
CA ASN A 369 26.59 -3.64 1.37
C ASN A 369 26.62 -2.48 0.36
N HIS A 370 25.69 -2.50 -0.59
CA HIS A 370 25.53 -1.45 -1.59
C HIS A 370 24.12 -0.85 -1.52
N PRO A 371 23.97 0.48 -1.69
CA PRO A 371 22.66 1.14 -1.64
C PRO A 371 21.84 0.93 -2.91
N GLU A 372 22.40 0.30 -3.95
CA GLU A 372 21.73 0.13 -5.25
C GLU A 372 21.04 -1.23 -5.37
N TYR A 373 19.71 -1.21 -5.43
CA TYR A 373 18.86 -2.41 -5.50
C TYR A 373 18.62 -2.92 -6.92
N PHE A 374 18.66 -2.04 -7.92
CA PHE A 374 18.36 -2.35 -9.32
C PHE A 374 19.55 -1.96 -10.20
N LEU A 375 20.30 -2.97 -10.61
CA LEU A 375 21.54 -2.85 -11.35
C LEU A 375 21.43 -3.48 -12.72
N ALA A 376 22.23 -2.99 -13.64
CA ALA A 376 22.43 -3.60 -14.94
C ALA A 376 23.89 -3.53 -15.37
N TYR A 377 24.34 -4.60 -16.01
CA TYR A 377 25.67 -4.69 -16.61
C TYR A 377 25.53 -4.58 -18.13
N ARG A 378 26.12 -3.52 -18.71
CA ARG A 378 26.15 -3.28 -20.17
C ARG A 378 27.53 -2.84 -20.64
N GLY A 379 28.05 -3.47 -21.68
CA GLY A 379 29.41 -3.26 -22.19
C GLY A 379 30.48 -3.60 -21.14
N SER A 380 31.14 -2.58 -20.59
CA SER A 380 32.11 -2.73 -19.49
C SER A 380 31.69 -1.93 -18.25
N HIS A 381 30.41 -1.61 -18.14
CA HIS A 381 29.90 -0.63 -17.19
C HIS A 381 28.79 -1.20 -16.32
N ARG A 382 28.85 -0.83 -15.04
CA ARG A 382 27.80 -1.02 -14.03
C ARG A 382 26.86 0.17 -14.08
N TRP A 383 25.57 -0.09 -14.16
CA TRP A 383 24.52 0.93 -14.23
C TRP A 383 23.56 0.75 -13.07
N ALA A 384 23.13 1.85 -12.48
CA ALA A 384 22.10 1.87 -11.44
C ALA A 384 20.88 2.63 -11.95
N GLN A 385 19.70 2.08 -11.68
CA GLN A 385 18.43 2.68 -12.08
C GLN A 385 18.25 4.02 -11.36
N THR A 386 17.73 5.01 -12.08
CA THR A 386 17.35 6.32 -11.56
C THR A 386 16.15 6.87 -12.34
N PHE A 387 15.66 8.04 -11.95
CA PHE A 387 14.48 8.65 -12.57
C PHE A 387 14.71 10.14 -12.75
N GLU A 388 14.55 10.62 -13.97
CA GLU A 388 14.74 12.03 -14.30
C GLU A 388 13.40 12.76 -14.23
N ALA A 389 13.37 13.88 -13.50
CA ALA A 389 12.19 14.73 -13.44
C ALA A 389 12.02 15.48 -14.76
N VAL A 390 10.82 15.38 -15.34
CA VAL A 390 10.47 16.04 -16.60
C VAL A 390 9.29 16.98 -16.35
N ARG A 391 9.43 18.22 -16.77
CA ARG A 391 8.34 19.20 -16.70
C ARG A 391 7.53 19.16 -18.00
N LEU A 392 6.23 18.90 -17.90
CA LEU A 392 5.32 18.93 -19.05
C LEU A 392 4.45 20.18 -18.98
N ASP A 393 4.91 21.28 -19.60
CA ASP A 393 4.13 22.52 -19.69
C ASP A 393 2.95 22.35 -20.67
N GLY A 394 1.72 22.38 -20.16
CA GLY A 394 0.52 22.13 -20.95
C GLY A 394 0.24 23.25 -21.93
N GLN A 395 0.34 22.97 -23.23
CA GLN A 395 -0.28 23.80 -24.27
C GLN A 395 -1.35 22.99 -24.99
N ALA A 396 -2.62 23.41 -24.83
CA ALA A 396 -3.79 22.68 -25.29
C ALA A 396 -3.99 22.67 -26.82
N ARG A 397 -3.08 23.26 -27.62
CA ARG A 397 -3.33 23.50 -29.05
C ARG A 397 -2.91 22.36 -29.97
N ASP A 398 -1.93 21.55 -29.58
CA ASP A 398 -1.40 20.44 -30.39
C ASP A 398 -1.56 19.10 -29.64
N THR A 399 -2.80 18.61 -29.52
CA THR A 399 -3.06 17.29 -28.94
C THR A 399 -3.13 16.22 -30.03
N ARG A 400 -2.82 14.97 -29.67
CA ARG A 400 -3.06 13.79 -30.53
C ARG A 400 -4.55 13.40 -30.64
N LEU A 401 -5.46 14.19 -30.06
CA LEU A 401 -6.90 13.95 -30.15
C LEU A 401 -7.48 14.62 -31.40
N ARG A 402 -8.39 13.91 -32.07
CA ARG A 402 -9.18 14.37 -33.20
C ARG A 402 -10.61 14.72 -32.77
N GLU A 403 -11.15 15.81 -33.31
CA GLU A 403 -12.58 16.10 -33.28
C GLU A 403 -13.36 14.94 -33.93
N GLY A 404 -14.34 14.38 -33.23
CA GLY A 404 -15.09 13.19 -33.65
C GLY A 404 -14.23 11.92 -33.73
N GLY A 405 -13.05 11.89 -33.10
CA GLY A 405 -12.15 10.75 -33.08
C GLY A 405 -12.76 9.51 -32.41
N VAL A 406 -12.21 8.33 -32.73
CA VAL A 406 -12.73 7.03 -32.28
C VAL A 406 -11.74 6.43 -31.30
N TYR A 407 -12.14 6.30 -30.04
CA TYR A 407 -11.26 5.87 -28.96
C TYR A 407 -11.82 4.63 -28.25
N LEU A 408 -10.97 3.60 -28.15
CA LEU A 408 -11.26 2.37 -27.43
C LEU A 408 -10.72 2.46 -26.01
N ILE A 409 -11.56 2.18 -25.00
CA ILE A 409 -11.16 2.14 -23.59
C ILE A 409 -11.50 0.76 -23.01
N THR A 410 -10.48 -0.05 -22.75
CA THR A 410 -10.67 -1.30 -22.01
C THR A 410 -10.83 -0.99 -20.52
N GLY A 411 -11.73 -1.69 -19.82
CA GLY A 411 -12.11 -1.25 -18.47
C GLY A 411 -12.87 0.08 -18.49
N GLY A 412 -13.47 0.44 -19.64
CA GLY A 412 -14.07 1.75 -19.88
C GLY A 412 -15.26 2.09 -18.99
N LEU A 413 -15.89 1.08 -18.37
CA LEU A 413 -16.96 1.25 -17.38
C LEU A 413 -16.44 1.41 -15.94
N GLY A 414 -15.12 1.35 -15.73
CA GLY A 414 -14.47 1.65 -14.45
C GLY A 414 -14.44 3.15 -14.16
N ARG A 415 -14.13 3.52 -12.91
CA ARG A 415 -14.13 4.93 -12.47
C ARG A 415 -13.16 5.81 -13.27
N ILE A 416 -11.93 5.32 -13.48
CA ILE A 416 -10.92 6.03 -14.30
C ILE A 416 -11.36 6.06 -15.77
N GLY A 417 -11.78 4.92 -16.33
CA GLY A 417 -12.24 4.81 -17.71
C GLY A 417 -13.37 5.80 -18.05
N LEU A 418 -14.38 5.90 -17.18
CA LEU A 418 -15.48 6.86 -17.35
C LEU A 418 -15.03 8.32 -17.19
N THR A 419 -14.07 8.60 -16.32
CA THR A 419 -13.48 9.95 -16.17
C THR A 419 -12.79 10.39 -17.45
N LEU A 420 -11.96 9.51 -18.04
CA LEU A 420 -11.28 9.81 -19.30
C LEU A 420 -12.26 9.86 -20.49
N ALA A 421 -13.28 8.99 -20.50
CA ALA A 421 -14.36 9.03 -21.48
C ALA A 421 -15.12 10.37 -21.46
N GLU A 422 -15.41 10.89 -20.27
CA GLU A 422 -16.05 12.20 -20.09
C GLU A 422 -15.18 13.34 -20.62
N TYR A 423 -13.88 13.32 -20.34
CA TYR A 423 -12.94 14.28 -20.92
C TYR A 423 -12.91 14.24 -22.45
N LEU A 424 -12.85 13.04 -23.05
CA LEU A 424 -12.84 12.87 -24.50
C LEU A 424 -14.16 13.32 -25.15
N ALA A 425 -15.30 13.05 -24.51
CA ALA A 425 -16.60 13.54 -24.95
C ALA A 425 -16.66 15.08 -24.94
N GLN A 426 -16.23 15.71 -23.84
CA GLN A 426 -16.23 17.17 -23.69
C GLN A 426 -15.26 17.88 -24.63
N SER A 427 -14.08 17.32 -24.82
CA SER A 427 -12.98 18.01 -25.50
C SER A 427 -13.07 17.92 -27.02
N VAL A 428 -13.51 16.76 -27.54
CA VAL A 428 -13.46 16.46 -28.97
C VAL A 428 -14.69 15.72 -29.49
N ARG A 429 -15.78 15.64 -28.72
CA ARG A 429 -17.03 14.93 -29.09
C ARG A 429 -16.75 13.51 -29.60
N ALA A 430 -15.93 12.80 -28.84
CA ALA A 430 -15.43 11.50 -29.23
C ALA A 430 -16.53 10.45 -29.50
N LYS A 431 -16.22 9.52 -30.40
CA LYS A 431 -16.89 8.22 -30.53
C LYS A 431 -16.16 7.23 -29.60
N LEU A 432 -16.86 6.76 -28.58
CA LEU A 432 -16.28 6.01 -27.47
C LEU A 432 -16.66 4.53 -27.56
N VAL A 433 -15.66 3.67 -27.62
CA VAL A 433 -15.85 2.21 -27.51
C VAL A 433 -15.42 1.79 -26.11
N LEU A 434 -16.40 1.46 -25.25
CA LEU A 434 -16.14 1.08 -23.87
C LEU A 434 -16.26 -0.43 -23.71
N VAL A 435 -15.17 -1.08 -23.31
CA VAL A 435 -15.10 -2.53 -23.16
C VAL A 435 -15.09 -2.93 -21.69
N GLY A 436 -15.94 -3.89 -21.32
CA GLY A 436 -15.96 -4.49 -20.00
C GLY A 436 -16.27 -6.00 -20.03
N ARG A 437 -15.83 -6.72 -19.00
CA ARG A 437 -16.02 -8.18 -18.87
C ARG A 437 -17.45 -8.58 -18.53
N THR A 438 -18.18 -7.75 -17.81
CA THR A 438 -19.55 -8.06 -17.39
C THR A 438 -20.54 -7.52 -18.41
N ALA A 439 -21.48 -8.36 -18.84
CA ALA A 439 -22.58 -7.95 -19.71
C ALA A 439 -23.28 -6.69 -19.15
N PHE A 440 -23.58 -5.74 -20.02
CA PHE A 440 -24.24 -4.49 -19.68
C PHE A 440 -25.68 -4.52 -20.20
N PRO A 441 -26.68 -4.02 -19.46
CA PRO A 441 -28.05 -4.01 -19.93
C PRO A 441 -28.18 -3.24 -21.24
N GLU A 442 -29.00 -3.76 -22.15
CA GLU A 442 -29.34 -3.12 -23.41
C GLU A 442 -30.01 -1.76 -23.18
N ARG A 443 -29.80 -0.81 -24.10
CA ARG A 443 -30.23 0.60 -23.95
C ARG A 443 -31.71 0.76 -23.60
N HIS A 444 -32.58 -0.04 -24.22
CA HIS A 444 -34.03 0.00 -23.96
C HIS A 444 -34.41 -0.32 -22.51
N ALA A 445 -33.60 -1.10 -21.79
CA ALA A 445 -33.84 -1.52 -20.42
C ALA A 445 -33.36 -0.51 -19.37
N TRP A 446 -32.57 0.51 -19.76
CA TRP A 446 -31.97 1.46 -18.81
C TRP A 446 -33.00 2.23 -17.99
N LYS A 447 -34.07 2.71 -18.64
CA LYS A 447 -35.14 3.45 -17.96
C LYS A 447 -35.86 2.60 -16.91
N GLU A 448 -35.98 1.30 -17.15
CA GLU A 448 -36.61 0.37 -16.23
C GLU A 448 -35.66 -0.02 -15.10
N TRP A 449 -34.36 -0.21 -15.40
CA TRP A 449 -33.31 -0.46 -14.41
C TRP A 449 -33.24 0.65 -13.38
N LEU A 450 -33.14 1.91 -13.82
CA LEU A 450 -33.05 3.10 -12.96
C LEU A 450 -34.31 3.34 -12.10
N LYS A 451 -35.45 2.73 -12.46
CA LYS A 451 -36.66 2.78 -11.63
C LYS A 451 -36.67 1.71 -10.54
N ARG A 452 -36.00 0.58 -10.77
CA ARG A 452 -36.00 -0.58 -9.87
C ARG A 452 -34.85 -0.57 -8.87
N HIS A 453 -33.77 0.12 -9.18
CA HIS A 453 -32.56 0.17 -8.36
C HIS A 453 -32.33 1.58 -7.85
N ASP A 454 -31.70 1.68 -6.68
CA ASP A 454 -31.38 2.96 -6.05
C ASP A 454 -30.23 3.71 -6.76
N ASP A 455 -29.91 4.88 -6.23
CA ASP A 455 -28.88 5.76 -6.77
C ASP A 455 -27.45 5.34 -6.43
N GLU A 456 -27.28 4.50 -5.41
CA GLU A 456 -25.98 3.98 -4.98
C GLU A 456 -25.60 2.68 -5.70
N ASP A 457 -26.54 2.02 -6.37
CA ASP A 457 -26.27 0.90 -7.25
C ASP A 457 -25.20 1.26 -8.28
N GLN A 458 -24.17 0.41 -8.38
CA GLN A 458 -23.05 0.63 -9.29
C GLN A 458 -23.53 0.72 -10.74
N ARG A 459 -24.51 -0.09 -11.14
CA ARG A 459 -25.05 -0.07 -12.51
C ARG A 459 -25.86 1.19 -12.76
N SER A 460 -26.70 1.62 -11.82
CA SER A 460 -27.40 2.91 -11.91
C SER A 460 -26.44 4.08 -12.14
N ARG A 461 -25.33 4.14 -11.39
CA ARG A 461 -24.30 5.18 -11.56
C ARG A 461 -23.62 5.13 -12.93
N GLN A 462 -23.30 3.92 -13.41
CA GLN A 462 -22.73 3.73 -14.76
C GLN A 462 -23.70 4.18 -15.85
N ILE A 463 -24.97 3.78 -15.79
CA ILE A 463 -26.01 4.16 -16.76
C ILE A 463 -26.13 5.69 -16.83
N ARG A 464 -26.22 6.39 -15.69
CA ARG A 464 -26.32 7.86 -15.66
C ARG A 464 -25.09 8.53 -16.26
N LYS A 465 -23.89 8.02 -15.96
CA LYS A 465 -22.67 8.54 -16.57
C LYS A 465 -22.66 8.35 -18.08
N LEU A 466 -23.09 7.20 -18.58
CA LEU A 466 -23.20 6.96 -20.02
C LEU A 466 -24.21 7.91 -20.69
N GLN A 467 -25.37 8.15 -20.07
CA GLN A 467 -26.34 9.13 -20.57
C GLN A 467 -25.75 10.55 -20.62
N ALA A 468 -25.00 10.94 -19.58
CA ALA A 468 -24.30 12.23 -19.57
C ALA A 468 -23.25 12.37 -20.69
N LEU A 469 -22.53 11.30 -21.05
CA LEU A 469 -21.61 11.32 -22.19
C LEU A 469 -22.34 11.61 -23.51
N GLU A 470 -23.53 11.03 -23.69
CA GLU A 470 -24.35 11.22 -24.88
C GLU A 470 -24.94 12.63 -24.97
N GLU A 471 -25.35 13.19 -23.83
CA GLU A 471 -25.78 14.58 -23.73
C GLU A 471 -24.66 15.58 -24.08
N LEU A 472 -23.40 15.21 -23.84
CA LEU A 472 -22.22 15.95 -24.27
C LEU A 472 -21.90 15.79 -25.77
N GLY A 473 -22.67 14.97 -26.49
CA GLY A 473 -22.54 14.75 -27.93
C GLY A 473 -21.61 13.61 -28.32
N ALA A 474 -21.18 12.76 -27.38
CA ALA A 474 -20.42 11.55 -27.71
C ALA A 474 -21.35 10.43 -28.23
N GLU A 475 -20.86 9.64 -29.18
CA GLU A 475 -21.49 8.37 -29.56
C GLU A 475 -20.83 7.23 -28.78
N VAL A 476 -21.62 6.43 -28.04
CA VAL A 476 -21.07 5.38 -27.18
C VAL A 476 -21.44 3.98 -27.68
N LEU A 477 -20.43 3.16 -27.95
CA LEU A 477 -20.54 1.74 -28.25
C LEU A 477 -20.05 0.92 -27.05
N LEU A 478 -20.95 0.17 -26.42
CA LEU A 478 -20.62 -0.74 -25.33
C LEU A 478 -20.36 -2.14 -25.88
N LEU A 479 -19.21 -2.71 -25.57
CA LEU A 479 -18.86 -4.07 -25.99
C LEU A 479 -18.45 -4.92 -24.78
N ASN A 480 -18.90 -6.17 -24.80
CA ASN A 480 -18.52 -7.16 -23.82
C ASN A 480 -17.39 -8.02 -24.37
N ALA A 481 -16.24 -8.01 -23.70
CA ALA A 481 -15.12 -8.86 -24.05
C ALA A 481 -14.20 -9.04 -22.83
N ASP A 482 -13.59 -10.22 -22.77
CA ASP A 482 -12.39 -10.47 -21.97
C ASP A 482 -11.17 -10.03 -22.77
N VAL A 483 -10.37 -9.13 -22.18
CA VAL A 483 -9.17 -8.60 -22.81
C VAL A 483 -8.11 -9.68 -23.07
N ALA A 484 -8.11 -10.76 -22.28
CA ALA A 484 -7.22 -11.90 -22.48
C ALA A 484 -7.73 -12.90 -23.52
N ASN A 485 -8.89 -12.67 -24.13
CA ASN A 485 -9.43 -13.53 -25.19
C ASN A 485 -9.20 -12.90 -26.57
N HIS A 486 -8.39 -13.58 -27.40
CA HIS A 486 -8.02 -13.07 -28.72
C HIS A 486 -9.21 -12.90 -29.67
N GLU A 487 -10.10 -13.88 -29.74
CA GLU A 487 -11.25 -13.84 -30.64
C GLU A 487 -12.22 -12.71 -30.26
N GLN A 488 -12.50 -12.56 -28.96
CA GLN A 488 -13.37 -11.49 -28.46
C GLN A 488 -12.78 -10.11 -28.73
N MET A 489 -11.47 -9.93 -28.49
CA MET A 489 -10.80 -8.65 -28.77
C MET A 489 -10.72 -8.36 -30.28
N GLN A 490 -10.50 -9.36 -31.13
CA GLN A 490 -10.62 -9.18 -32.58
C GLN A 490 -12.04 -8.78 -32.99
N GLY A 491 -13.06 -9.37 -32.35
CA GLY A 491 -14.46 -8.99 -32.52
C GLY A 491 -14.73 -7.53 -32.11
N VAL A 492 -14.15 -7.08 -30.99
CA VAL A 492 -14.23 -5.69 -30.52
C VAL A 492 -13.68 -4.72 -31.58
N ILE A 493 -12.49 -5.01 -32.08
CA ILE A 493 -11.83 -4.17 -33.07
C ILE A 493 -12.62 -4.18 -34.39
N SER A 494 -13.12 -5.33 -34.83
CA SER A 494 -13.91 -5.45 -36.07
C SER A 494 -15.20 -4.65 -35.99
N ARG A 495 -15.98 -4.80 -34.91
CA ARG A 495 -17.21 -4.02 -34.71
C ARG A 495 -16.96 -2.52 -34.58
N THR A 496 -15.83 -2.13 -33.99
CA THR A 496 -15.44 -0.71 -33.90
C THR A 496 -15.26 -0.11 -35.28
N VAL A 497 -14.55 -0.81 -36.17
CA VAL A 497 -14.32 -0.37 -37.55
C VAL A 497 -15.60 -0.43 -38.38
N GLU A 498 -16.43 -1.46 -38.21
CA GLU A 498 -17.73 -1.56 -38.87
C GLU A 498 -18.65 -0.38 -38.52
N GLN A 499 -18.72 -0.03 -37.23
CA GLN A 499 -19.61 1.04 -36.75
C GLN A 499 -19.08 2.45 -37.05
N PHE A 500 -17.78 2.68 -36.88
CA PHE A 500 -17.20 4.03 -36.89
C PHE A 500 -16.19 4.29 -38.00
N GLY A 501 -15.87 3.28 -38.82
CA GLY A 501 -15.00 3.36 -39.99
C GLY A 501 -13.49 3.29 -39.68
N ASN A 502 -13.05 3.75 -38.51
CA ASN A 502 -11.63 3.71 -38.12
C ASN A 502 -11.45 3.64 -36.59
N LEU A 503 -10.23 3.37 -36.12
CA LEU A 503 -9.83 3.45 -34.72
C LEU A 503 -8.64 4.41 -34.61
N HIS A 504 -8.77 5.46 -33.80
CA HIS A 504 -7.77 6.53 -33.71
C HIS A 504 -6.89 6.41 -32.48
N GLY A 505 -7.40 5.91 -31.36
CA GLY A 505 -6.58 5.71 -30.17
C GLY A 505 -7.13 4.66 -29.22
N VAL A 506 -6.24 4.14 -28.38
CA VAL A 506 -6.56 3.09 -27.40
C VAL A 506 -6.07 3.51 -26.01
N ILE A 507 -6.91 3.29 -25.00
CA ILE A 507 -6.57 3.42 -23.59
C ILE A 507 -6.79 2.06 -22.93
N HIS A 508 -5.70 1.42 -22.51
CA HIS A 508 -5.76 0.14 -21.82
C HIS A 508 -5.87 0.34 -20.30
N GLY A 509 -7.10 0.45 -19.80
CA GLY A 509 -7.42 0.60 -18.37
C GLY A 509 -8.04 -0.63 -17.72
N ALA A 510 -7.97 -1.82 -18.34
CA ALA A 510 -8.52 -3.03 -17.76
C ALA A 510 -7.69 -3.47 -16.54
N ALA A 511 -8.35 -3.59 -15.39
CA ALA A 511 -7.74 -4.09 -14.16
C ALA A 511 -8.76 -4.86 -13.33
N THR A 512 -8.28 -5.76 -12.47
CA THR A 512 -9.07 -6.40 -11.42
C THR A 512 -8.70 -5.77 -10.08
N LEU A 513 -9.58 -4.90 -9.55
CA LEU A 513 -9.40 -4.20 -8.28
C LEU A 513 -10.53 -4.62 -7.33
N GLY A 514 -10.34 -5.72 -6.62
CA GLY A 514 -11.24 -6.18 -5.55
C GLY A 514 -10.49 -6.38 -4.24
N GLU A 515 -11.18 -6.41 -3.10
CA GLU A 515 -10.55 -6.55 -1.77
C GLU A 515 -9.68 -7.80 -1.64
N LYS A 516 -9.98 -8.86 -2.40
CA LYS A 516 -9.19 -10.12 -2.44
C LYS A 516 -8.08 -10.12 -3.49
N ALA A 517 -7.95 -9.06 -4.30
CA ALA A 517 -7.03 -9.01 -5.44
C ALA A 517 -5.60 -8.60 -5.03
N PHE A 518 -5.41 -8.15 -3.79
CA PHE A 518 -4.14 -7.81 -3.18
C PHE A 518 -3.92 -8.70 -1.97
N GLY A 519 -2.66 -9.04 -1.69
CA GLY A 519 -2.32 -9.94 -0.59
C GLY A 519 -0.83 -9.87 -0.30
N HIS A 520 -0.50 -9.92 0.98
CA HIS A 520 0.88 -10.06 1.43
C HIS A 520 1.51 -11.31 0.83
N ILE A 521 2.83 -11.32 0.66
CA ILE A 521 3.58 -12.44 0.09
C ILE A 521 3.20 -13.76 0.78
N GLN A 522 3.08 -13.78 2.11
CA GLN A 522 2.73 -15.00 2.87
C GLN A 522 1.34 -15.56 2.50
N GLU A 523 0.40 -14.69 2.14
CA GLU A 523 -1.01 -15.00 1.87
C GLU A 523 -1.32 -15.09 0.36
N ALA A 524 -0.40 -14.63 -0.49
CA ALA A 524 -0.58 -14.53 -1.92
C ALA A 524 -0.73 -15.92 -2.54
N SER A 525 -1.93 -16.21 -3.04
CA SER A 525 -2.21 -17.43 -3.80
C SER A 525 -1.94 -17.25 -5.29
N GLU A 526 -1.68 -18.36 -5.98
CA GLU A 526 -1.54 -18.37 -7.44
C GLU A 526 -2.78 -17.79 -8.13
N THR A 527 -3.98 -18.13 -7.65
CA THR A 527 -5.24 -17.61 -8.21
C THR A 527 -5.32 -16.09 -8.14
N GLN A 528 -4.86 -15.48 -7.04
CA GLN A 528 -4.83 -14.01 -6.91
C GLN A 528 -3.78 -13.38 -7.83
N CYS A 529 -2.61 -13.99 -7.94
CA CYS A 529 -1.56 -13.52 -8.84
C CYS A 529 -2.02 -13.57 -10.31
N GLU A 530 -2.62 -14.69 -10.70
CA GLU A 530 -3.16 -14.91 -12.04
C GLU A 530 -4.28 -13.93 -12.40
N GLN A 531 -5.10 -13.49 -11.44
CA GLN A 531 -6.09 -12.44 -11.69
C GLN A 531 -5.46 -11.09 -12.09
N GLN A 532 -4.27 -10.77 -11.56
CA GLN A 532 -3.52 -9.58 -11.96
C GLN A 532 -2.90 -9.77 -13.35
N PHE A 533 -2.25 -10.92 -13.58
CA PHE A 533 -1.60 -11.25 -14.86
C PHE A 533 -2.59 -11.38 -16.01
N HIS A 534 -3.80 -11.87 -15.76
CA HIS A 534 -4.83 -12.05 -16.79
C HIS A 534 -5.09 -10.77 -17.59
N SER A 535 -5.30 -9.64 -16.91
CA SER A 535 -5.68 -8.38 -17.59
C SER A 535 -4.48 -7.55 -18.10
N LYS A 536 -3.33 -7.64 -17.43
CA LYS A 536 -2.17 -6.78 -17.70
C LYS A 536 -1.03 -7.48 -18.44
N VAL A 537 -0.92 -8.80 -18.31
CA VAL A 537 0.05 -9.63 -19.03
C VAL A 537 -0.61 -10.25 -20.25
N ARG A 538 -1.48 -11.25 -20.05
CA ARG A 538 -2.15 -11.96 -21.16
C ARG A 538 -3.03 -11.02 -21.99
N GLY A 539 -3.80 -10.17 -21.33
CA GLY A 539 -4.65 -9.17 -21.98
C GLY A 539 -3.90 -8.20 -22.88
N LEU A 540 -2.67 -7.84 -22.49
CA LEU A 540 -1.85 -6.92 -23.26
C LEU A 540 -1.20 -7.59 -24.47
N LEU A 541 -0.73 -8.83 -24.33
CA LEU A 541 -0.27 -9.66 -25.44
C LEU A 541 -1.38 -9.87 -26.49
N VAL A 542 -2.62 -10.06 -26.03
CA VAL A 542 -3.79 -10.16 -26.92
C VAL A 542 -4.08 -8.83 -27.60
N LEU A 543 -4.05 -7.73 -26.86
CA LEU A 543 -4.29 -6.38 -27.41
C LEU A 543 -3.25 -6.03 -28.48
N GLU A 544 -1.98 -6.32 -28.26
CA GLU A 544 -0.90 -6.12 -29.24
C GLU A 544 -1.17 -6.89 -30.53
N LYS A 545 -1.56 -8.16 -30.42
CA LYS A 545 -1.94 -9.00 -31.57
C LYS A 545 -3.18 -8.44 -32.28
N ALA A 546 -4.18 -7.96 -31.54
CA ALA A 546 -5.43 -7.42 -32.10
C ALA A 546 -5.26 -6.07 -32.81
N LEU A 547 -4.27 -5.28 -32.40
CA LEU A 547 -3.97 -3.96 -32.98
C LEU A 547 -2.91 -4.02 -34.11
N ARG A 548 -2.33 -5.19 -34.39
CA ARG A 548 -1.27 -5.35 -35.39
C ARG A 548 -1.68 -4.77 -36.75
N GLY A 549 -0.80 -3.95 -37.33
CA GLY A 549 -1.00 -3.34 -38.65
C GLY A 549 -1.94 -2.13 -38.68
N ARG A 550 -2.44 -1.66 -37.53
CA ARG A 550 -3.30 -0.48 -37.43
C ARG A 550 -2.49 0.79 -37.17
N GLU A 551 -2.90 1.87 -37.83
CA GLU A 551 -2.35 3.20 -37.60
C GLU A 551 -3.19 3.92 -36.56
N LEU A 552 -2.65 4.04 -35.34
CA LEU A 552 -3.25 4.78 -34.24
C LEU A 552 -2.47 6.08 -34.02
N ASP A 553 -3.16 7.12 -33.56
CA ASP A 553 -2.53 8.35 -33.09
C ASP A 553 -1.82 8.14 -31.73
N PHE A 554 -2.38 7.26 -30.89
CA PHE A 554 -1.78 6.85 -29.64
C PHE A 554 -2.34 5.50 -29.14
N CYS A 555 -1.53 4.78 -28.37
CA CYS A 555 -1.98 3.72 -27.49
C CYS A 555 -1.38 3.99 -26.10
N LEU A 556 -2.23 4.26 -25.11
CA LEU A 556 -1.82 4.61 -23.75
C LEU A 556 -2.22 3.50 -22.79
N LEU A 557 -1.24 2.96 -22.06
CA LEU A 557 -1.47 1.91 -21.07
C LEU A 557 -1.51 2.50 -19.67
N MET A 558 -2.52 2.10 -18.89
CA MET A 558 -2.67 2.53 -17.51
C MET A 558 -1.86 1.59 -16.60
N SER A 559 -0.56 1.84 -16.52
CA SER A 559 0.35 1.22 -15.54
C SER A 559 0.18 1.89 -14.16
N SER A 560 1.08 1.62 -13.22
CA SER A 560 0.96 2.11 -11.85
C SER A 560 2.31 2.38 -11.22
N LEU A 561 2.36 3.41 -10.37
CA LEU A 561 3.54 3.74 -9.58
C LEU A 561 4.03 2.57 -8.68
N ALA A 562 3.21 1.55 -8.43
CA ALA A 562 3.63 0.29 -7.81
C ALA A 562 4.73 -0.44 -8.60
N ALA A 563 4.79 -0.30 -9.92
CA ALA A 563 5.90 -0.81 -10.73
C ALA A 563 7.25 -0.18 -10.34
N VAL A 564 7.23 1.07 -9.85
CA VAL A 564 8.42 1.78 -9.41
C VAL A 564 8.72 1.52 -7.94
N LEU A 565 7.72 1.77 -7.08
CA LEU A 565 7.86 1.81 -5.62
C LEU A 565 7.61 0.47 -4.94
N GLY A 566 7.05 -0.53 -5.63
CA GLY A 566 6.45 -1.68 -4.98
C GLY A 566 5.22 -1.29 -4.15
N GLY A 567 5.05 -1.95 -3.02
CA GLY A 567 3.99 -1.69 -2.05
C GLY A 567 3.63 -2.95 -1.28
N LEU A 568 3.26 -2.78 -0.03
CA LEU A 568 2.77 -3.86 0.82
C LEU A 568 1.53 -4.50 0.18
N GLY A 569 1.58 -5.83 0.00
CA GLY A 569 0.54 -6.61 -0.63
C GLY A 569 0.45 -6.47 -2.15
N TYR A 570 1.41 -5.77 -2.78
CA TYR A 570 1.41 -5.47 -4.22
C TYR A 570 2.38 -6.32 -5.02
N VAL A 571 2.85 -7.47 -4.52
CA VAL A 571 3.84 -8.31 -5.22
C VAL A 571 3.42 -8.66 -6.65
N ALA A 572 2.22 -9.24 -6.84
CA ALA A 572 1.70 -9.59 -8.16
C ALA A 572 1.27 -8.36 -8.98
N TYR A 573 0.70 -7.35 -8.31
CA TYR A 573 0.25 -6.13 -8.97
C TYR A 573 1.43 -5.33 -9.56
N SER A 574 2.51 -5.18 -8.82
CA SER A 574 3.74 -4.52 -9.26
C SER A 574 4.36 -5.30 -10.42
N ALA A 575 4.47 -6.63 -10.30
CA ALA A 575 4.96 -7.50 -11.37
C ALA A 575 4.17 -7.36 -12.68
N ALA A 576 2.84 -7.32 -12.60
CA ALA A 576 1.98 -7.20 -13.78
C ALA A 576 2.14 -5.84 -14.51
N ASN A 577 2.41 -4.76 -13.76
CA ASN A 577 2.68 -3.44 -14.33
C ASN A 577 4.11 -3.34 -14.89
N LEU A 578 5.11 -3.94 -14.24
CA LEU A 578 6.47 -4.04 -14.76
C LEU A 578 6.53 -4.78 -16.10
N PHE A 579 5.74 -5.85 -16.28
CA PHE A 579 5.56 -6.50 -17.58
C PHE A 579 5.03 -5.52 -18.64
N MET A 580 4.01 -4.74 -18.29
CA MET A 580 3.38 -3.78 -19.19
C MET A 580 4.37 -2.71 -19.66
N ASP A 581 5.18 -2.21 -18.74
CA ASP A 581 6.22 -1.23 -19.04
C ASP A 581 7.27 -1.82 -19.98
N ALA A 582 7.80 -3.01 -19.66
CA ALA A 582 8.80 -3.70 -20.48
C ALA A 582 8.26 -4.05 -21.88
N LEU A 583 6.99 -4.44 -22.00
CA LEU A 583 6.37 -4.74 -23.28
C LEU A 583 6.29 -3.50 -24.18
N VAL A 584 5.99 -2.32 -23.62
CA VAL A 584 5.93 -1.08 -24.41
C VAL A 584 7.30 -0.69 -24.96
N HIS A 585 8.36 -0.85 -24.17
CA HIS A 585 9.74 -0.67 -24.66
C HIS A 585 10.05 -1.61 -25.81
N GLN A 586 9.74 -2.91 -25.67
CA GLN A 586 9.95 -3.89 -26.73
C GLN A 586 9.10 -3.62 -27.98
N HIS A 587 7.83 -3.25 -27.79
CA HIS A 587 6.88 -2.93 -28.86
C HIS A 587 7.40 -1.78 -29.72
N ASN A 588 7.83 -0.69 -29.07
CA ASN A 588 8.23 0.53 -29.74
C ASN A 588 9.53 0.41 -30.55
N LYS A 589 10.35 -0.62 -30.32
CA LYS A 589 11.57 -0.87 -31.12
C LYS A 589 11.27 -1.26 -32.57
N THR A 590 10.15 -1.94 -32.81
CA THR A 590 9.86 -2.55 -34.12
C THR A 590 8.57 -2.03 -34.77
N ASN A 591 7.73 -1.32 -34.02
CA ASN A 591 6.44 -0.84 -34.51
C ASN A 591 6.45 0.66 -34.78
N ARG A 592 5.73 1.07 -35.84
CA ARG A 592 5.58 2.48 -36.24
C ARG A 592 4.71 3.28 -35.27
N THR A 593 3.65 2.65 -34.76
CA THR A 593 2.75 3.26 -33.79
C THR A 593 3.37 3.13 -32.40
N GLN A 594 3.80 4.25 -31.82
CA GLN A 594 4.38 4.24 -30.47
C GLN A 594 3.29 4.13 -29.40
N TRP A 595 3.51 3.18 -28.49
CA TRP A 595 2.73 3.00 -27.29
C TRP A 595 3.37 3.77 -26.13
N THR A 596 2.57 4.19 -25.16
CA THR A 596 3.04 4.88 -23.96
C THR A 596 2.52 4.14 -22.73
N SER A 597 3.40 3.63 -21.89
CA SER A 597 3.05 3.20 -20.54
C SER A 597 3.07 4.39 -19.59
N VAL A 598 2.06 4.50 -18.72
CA VAL A 598 1.99 5.59 -17.73
C VAL A 598 1.83 5.02 -16.33
N ASP A 599 2.83 5.23 -15.47
CA ASP A 599 2.85 4.77 -14.09
C ASP A 599 2.14 5.75 -13.17
N TRP A 600 0.82 5.58 -13.04
CA TRP A 600 -0.02 6.49 -12.26
C TRP A 600 0.11 6.27 -10.75
N ASP A 601 0.17 7.37 -10.00
CA ASP A 601 -0.08 7.38 -8.55
C ASP A 601 -1.52 6.93 -8.23
N GLY A 602 -1.79 6.64 -6.96
CA GLY A 602 -3.12 6.21 -6.51
C GLY A 602 -4.22 7.22 -6.84
N TRP A 603 -5.42 6.77 -7.25
CA TRP A 603 -6.56 7.64 -7.56
C TRP A 603 -7.58 7.69 -6.41
N ARG A 604 -8.14 8.87 -6.14
CA ARG A 604 -9.20 9.09 -5.14
C ARG A 604 -10.48 9.61 -5.80
N PHE A 605 -11.59 8.89 -5.61
CA PHE A 605 -12.89 9.18 -6.24
C PHE A 605 -14.00 9.63 -5.29
N TRP A 606 -13.72 9.79 -4.00
CA TRP A 606 -14.68 10.25 -3.00
C TRP A 606 -14.31 11.65 -2.47
N GLU A 607 -15.32 12.45 -2.16
CA GLU A 607 -15.18 13.72 -1.45
C GLU A 607 -15.59 13.52 0.02
N GLY A 608 -14.63 13.66 0.94
CA GLY A 608 -14.84 13.48 2.39
C GLY A 608 -13.76 12.60 3.04
N THR A 609 -13.38 12.92 4.28
CA THR A 609 -12.37 12.20 5.08
C THR A 609 -12.93 10.97 5.79
N GLU A 610 -13.76 10.17 5.13
CA GLU A 610 -14.20 8.88 5.68
C GLU A 610 -13.16 7.79 5.37
N GLN A 611 -12.05 7.81 6.10
CA GLN A 611 -11.28 6.61 6.45
C GLN A 611 -10.34 6.90 7.62
N LYS A 612 -10.24 5.91 8.52
CA LYS A 612 -9.44 5.93 9.76
C LYS A 612 -7.94 6.21 9.48
N PRO A 613 -7.22 6.88 10.39
CA PRO A 613 -5.78 7.13 10.21
C PRO A 613 -5.00 5.82 10.08
N GLY A 614 -4.14 5.73 9.06
CA GLY A 614 -3.26 4.59 8.70
C GLY A 614 -2.40 4.95 7.48
N ILE A 615 -1.60 4.04 6.91
CA ILE A 615 -0.80 4.24 5.66
C ILE A 615 -1.65 4.87 4.54
N GLY A 616 -2.96 4.59 4.52
CA GLY A 616 -3.91 5.23 3.63
C GLY A 616 -3.99 6.76 3.74
N ALA A 617 -3.58 7.39 4.86
CA ALA A 617 -3.61 8.84 5.04
C ALA A 617 -2.46 9.57 4.33
N SER A 618 -1.25 9.00 4.27
CA SER A 618 -0.12 9.57 3.50
C SER A 618 -0.29 9.29 2.00
N VAL A 619 -0.78 8.10 1.63
CA VAL A 619 -1.13 7.74 0.25
C VAL A 619 -2.36 8.54 -0.23
N ALA A 620 -3.36 8.80 0.61
CA ALA A 620 -4.52 9.63 0.24
C ALA A 620 -4.19 11.12 0.12
N ALA A 621 -3.15 11.60 0.81
CA ALA A 621 -2.65 12.97 0.64
C ALA A 621 -1.97 13.16 -0.73
N LEU A 622 -1.32 12.12 -1.24
CA LEU A 622 -0.68 12.07 -2.56
C LEU A 622 -1.62 11.59 -3.69
N ALA A 623 -2.82 11.11 -3.37
CA ALA A 623 -3.72 10.56 -4.37
C ALA A 623 -4.19 11.60 -5.41
N ILE A 624 -4.32 11.15 -6.66
CA ILE A 624 -4.80 11.89 -7.82
C ILE A 624 -6.33 11.97 -7.78
N THR A 625 -6.87 13.18 -7.87
CA THR A 625 -8.31 13.39 -8.07
C THR A 625 -8.68 13.25 -9.55
N PRO A 626 -9.96 13.01 -9.91
CA PRO A 626 -10.36 12.85 -11.31
C PRO A 626 -10.00 14.04 -12.20
N LYS A 627 -10.11 15.26 -11.65
CA LYS A 627 -9.75 16.50 -12.35
C LYS A 627 -8.24 16.58 -12.62
N GLU A 628 -7.42 16.30 -11.60
CA GLU A 628 -5.96 16.32 -11.75
C GLU A 628 -5.48 15.22 -12.70
N GLY A 629 -6.07 14.02 -12.63
CA GLY A 629 -5.76 12.92 -13.53
C GLY A 629 -6.10 13.24 -14.98
N THR A 630 -7.22 13.94 -15.21
CA THR A 630 -7.60 14.44 -16.54
C THR A 630 -6.61 15.48 -17.07
N GLU A 631 -6.18 16.42 -16.21
CA GLU A 631 -5.18 17.42 -16.61
C GLU A 631 -3.82 16.78 -16.92
N ALA A 632 -3.38 15.80 -16.12
CA ALA A 632 -2.16 15.06 -16.38
C ALA A 632 -2.26 14.27 -17.69
N PHE A 633 -3.40 13.62 -17.95
CA PHE A 633 -3.69 12.91 -19.19
C PHE A 633 -3.63 13.85 -20.41
N GLN A 634 -4.21 15.04 -20.30
CA GLN A 634 -4.14 16.07 -21.34
C GLN A 634 -2.68 16.45 -21.66
N ARG A 635 -1.83 16.67 -20.64
CA ARG A 635 -0.41 17.01 -20.83
C ARG A 635 0.36 15.89 -21.55
N LEU A 636 0.08 14.64 -21.21
CA LEU A 636 0.68 13.47 -21.88
C LEU A 636 0.27 13.35 -23.36
N LEU A 637 -0.95 13.75 -23.71
CA LEU A 637 -1.42 13.73 -25.10
C LEU A 637 -0.99 14.95 -25.92
N ALA A 638 -0.67 16.06 -25.26
CA ALA A 638 -0.19 17.31 -25.88
C ALA A 638 1.33 17.36 -26.09
N THR A 639 2.06 16.34 -25.63
CA THR A 639 3.51 16.23 -25.76
C THR A 639 3.90 15.12 -26.72
N ALA A 640 5.14 15.15 -27.21
CA ALA A 640 5.67 14.09 -28.05
C ALA A 640 5.56 12.73 -27.32
N PRO A 641 5.23 11.64 -28.03
CA PRO A 641 5.10 10.33 -27.41
C PRO A 641 6.41 9.92 -26.73
N ALA A 642 6.32 9.66 -25.43
CA ALA A 642 7.36 8.98 -24.66
C ALA A 642 6.96 7.51 -24.48
N THR A 643 7.94 6.62 -24.41
CA THR A 643 7.70 5.17 -24.25
C THR A 643 7.13 4.85 -22.86
N GLN A 644 7.70 5.43 -21.81
CA GLN A 644 7.22 5.29 -20.43
C GLN A 644 7.28 6.63 -19.69
N VAL A 645 6.23 6.96 -18.94
CA VAL A 645 6.18 8.17 -18.10
C VAL A 645 5.63 7.82 -16.72
N ILE A 646 6.33 8.25 -15.68
CA ILE A 646 5.90 8.09 -14.30
C ILE A 646 5.20 9.35 -13.83
N VAL A 647 3.99 9.21 -13.26
CA VAL A 647 3.23 10.31 -12.67
C VAL A 647 3.27 10.15 -11.15
N SER A 648 4.21 10.82 -10.50
CA SER A 648 4.31 10.87 -9.04
C SER A 648 3.94 12.25 -8.54
N THR A 649 2.93 12.30 -7.69
CA THR A 649 2.45 13.59 -7.16
C THR A 649 3.40 14.19 -6.12
N GLY A 650 4.35 13.41 -5.58
CA GLY A 650 5.40 13.83 -4.64
C GLY A 650 6.81 13.78 -5.24
N ASN A 651 7.84 13.98 -4.41
CA ASN A 651 9.22 13.70 -4.79
C ASN A 651 9.42 12.19 -4.95
N LEU A 652 9.72 11.73 -6.17
CA LEU A 652 9.83 10.30 -6.47
C LEU A 652 11.03 9.66 -5.78
N GLN A 653 12.18 10.35 -5.77
CA GLN A 653 13.41 9.81 -5.17
C GLN A 653 13.24 9.65 -3.66
N ALA A 654 12.68 10.65 -2.97
CA ALA A 654 12.40 10.57 -1.53
C ALA A 654 11.44 9.39 -1.21
N ARG A 655 10.49 9.10 -2.09
CA ARG A 655 9.59 7.94 -1.93
C ARG A 655 10.30 6.61 -2.20
N ILE A 656 11.23 6.55 -3.17
CA ILE A 656 12.07 5.36 -3.41
C ILE A 656 12.94 5.07 -2.18
N ASP A 657 13.60 6.10 -1.64
CA ASP A 657 14.46 5.97 -0.46
C ASP A 657 13.66 5.49 0.76
N GLN A 658 12.43 6.01 0.93
CA GLN A 658 11.52 5.56 1.99
C GLN A 658 11.06 4.10 1.83
N TRP A 659 10.60 3.72 0.63
CA TRP A 659 9.88 2.45 0.43
C TRP A 659 10.78 1.30 -0.02
N ILE A 660 11.88 1.56 -0.72
CA ILE A 660 12.75 0.51 -1.27
C ILE A 660 14.00 0.37 -0.44
N LYS A 661 14.62 1.49 -0.05
CA LYS A 661 15.87 1.45 0.70
C LYS A 661 15.71 1.39 2.20
N LEU A 662 14.49 1.64 2.70
CA LEU A 662 14.18 1.66 4.13
C LEU A 662 15.12 2.58 4.95
N GLU A 663 15.69 3.62 4.31
CA GLU A 663 16.76 4.49 4.85
C GLU A 663 16.33 5.23 6.14
N SER A 664 15.02 5.33 6.43
CA SER A 664 14.54 5.85 7.71
C SER A 664 14.93 5.01 8.94
N SER A 665 15.36 3.76 8.75
CA SER A 665 15.72 2.84 9.84
C SER A 665 17.24 2.71 10.03
N GLU A 666 18.04 2.70 8.95
CA GLU A 666 19.49 2.50 9.08
C GLU A 666 20.23 3.74 9.60
N GLU A 667 19.77 4.96 9.24
CA GLU A 667 20.33 6.18 9.84
C GLU A 667 19.92 6.34 11.31
N ALA A 668 18.76 5.80 11.72
CA ALA A 668 18.38 5.74 13.13
C ALA A 668 19.28 4.78 13.92
N GLU A 669 19.54 3.59 13.38
CA GLU A 669 20.38 2.57 14.03
C GLU A 669 21.89 2.89 13.99
N GLN A 670 22.39 3.58 12.96
CA GLN A 670 23.80 4.01 12.91
C GLN A 670 24.08 5.28 13.72
N SER A 671 23.06 6.11 13.96
CA SER A 671 23.14 7.26 14.88
C SER A 671 23.04 6.86 16.35
N GLU A 672 22.55 5.65 16.65
CA GLU A 672 22.32 5.11 18.00
C GLU A 672 23.58 4.70 18.79
N LYS A 673 24.79 4.98 18.29
CA LYS A 673 26.02 4.86 19.09
C LYS A 673 26.38 6.11 19.89
N ILE A 674 25.50 7.12 19.95
CA ILE A 674 25.67 8.28 20.84
C ILE A 674 24.34 8.55 21.56
N ASP A 675 24.31 8.17 22.84
CA ASP A 675 23.27 8.35 23.87
C ASP A 675 21.88 7.72 23.59
N ALA A 676 21.37 7.01 24.61
CA ALA A 676 20.08 6.31 24.58
C ALA A 676 18.94 7.20 24.04
N PRO A 677 17.99 6.64 23.26
CA PRO A 677 16.88 7.43 22.73
C PRO A 677 16.16 8.11 23.87
N SER A 678 16.03 9.44 23.81
CA SER A 678 15.22 10.20 24.74
C SER A 678 13.76 9.79 24.52
N LEU A 679 13.30 8.80 25.28
CA LEU A 679 11.91 8.39 25.30
C LEU A 679 11.07 9.62 25.66
N TYR A 680 10.06 9.91 24.85
CA TYR A 680 9.16 11.01 25.11
C TYR A 680 8.09 10.57 26.12
N PRO A 681 7.69 11.44 27.06
CA PRO A 681 6.67 11.10 28.04
C PRO A 681 5.34 10.78 27.35
N ARG A 682 4.55 9.88 27.95
CA ARG A 682 3.20 9.50 27.49
C ARG A 682 2.40 10.76 27.13
N PRO A 683 1.85 10.88 25.90
CA PRO A 683 0.99 11.99 25.52
C PRO A 683 -0.21 12.12 26.46
N ALA A 684 -0.80 13.31 26.55
CA ALA A 684 -2.02 13.55 27.32
C ALA A 684 -3.24 12.87 26.66
N LEU A 685 -3.32 11.54 26.80
CA LEU A 685 -4.41 10.71 26.30
C LEU A 685 -5.62 10.77 27.23
N GLN A 686 -6.81 10.47 26.67
CA GLN A 686 -8.06 10.43 27.45
C GLN A 686 -8.15 9.19 28.35
N SER A 687 -7.39 8.14 28.03
CA SER A 687 -7.23 6.94 28.86
C SER A 687 -6.38 7.26 30.10
N ALA A 688 -6.80 6.76 31.26
CA ALA A 688 -5.90 6.68 32.41
C ALA A 688 -4.77 5.70 32.11
N TYR A 689 -3.56 5.99 32.57
CA TYR A 689 -2.47 5.03 32.45
C TYR A 689 -2.80 3.80 33.30
N VAL A 690 -2.81 2.64 32.66
CA VAL A 690 -2.92 1.33 33.30
C VAL A 690 -1.72 0.52 32.81
N GLY A 691 -0.88 0.05 33.72
CA GLY A 691 0.25 -0.81 33.35
C GLY A 691 -0.20 -2.18 32.83
N PRO A 692 0.71 -2.98 32.25
CA PRO A 692 0.43 -4.34 31.82
C PRO A 692 -0.09 -5.20 32.97
N ARG A 693 -1.08 -6.04 32.68
CA ARG A 693 -1.73 -6.93 33.65
C ARG A 693 -1.29 -8.39 33.49
N ASN A 694 -0.71 -8.74 32.36
CA ASN A 694 -0.19 -10.06 32.05
C ASN A 694 1.08 -9.96 31.16
N GLU A 695 1.77 -11.07 30.98
CA GLU A 695 3.04 -11.14 30.23
C GLU A 695 2.87 -10.83 28.73
N ILE A 696 1.70 -11.14 28.17
CA ILE A 696 1.38 -10.84 26.77
C ILE A 696 1.26 -9.32 26.58
N GLU A 697 0.48 -8.65 27.44
CA GLU A 697 0.35 -7.19 27.47
C GLU A 697 1.72 -6.52 27.67
N GLN A 698 2.55 -7.04 28.58
CA GLN A 698 3.90 -6.51 28.82
C GLN A 698 4.75 -6.55 27.54
N THR A 699 4.75 -7.69 26.84
CA THR A 699 5.54 -7.86 25.61
C THR A 699 5.03 -6.96 24.48
N VAL A 700 3.71 -6.81 24.34
CA VAL A 700 3.10 -5.88 23.37
C VAL A 700 3.52 -4.44 23.69
N ILE A 701 3.42 -4.04 24.96
CA ILE A 701 3.78 -2.69 25.44
C ILE A 701 5.27 -2.42 25.20
N ASP A 702 6.16 -3.36 25.52
CA ASP A 702 7.61 -3.21 25.32
C ASP A 702 7.97 -2.99 23.84
N ILE A 703 7.32 -3.73 22.94
CA ILE A 703 7.48 -3.57 21.49
C ILE A 703 7.00 -2.18 21.06
N TRP A 704 5.87 -1.72 21.58
CA TRP A 704 5.30 -0.40 21.26
C TRP A 704 6.16 0.73 21.79
N GLN A 705 6.65 0.66 23.03
CA GLN A 705 7.53 1.68 23.63
C GLN A 705 8.81 1.84 22.79
N LYS A 706 9.43 0.73 22.38
CA LYS A 706 10.64 0.74 21.54
C LYS A 706 10.37 1.32 20.15
N LEU A 707 9.23 1.00 19.53
CA LEU A 707 8.92 1.45 18.17
C LEU A 707 8.37 2.88 18.10
N LEU A 708 7.62 3.31 19.12
CA LEU A 708 7.01 4.64 19.17
C LEU A 708 7.91 5.68 19.86
N GLY A 709 8.94 5.24 20.58
CA GLY A 709 9.80 6.11 21.38
C GLY A 709 9.08 6.76 22.56
N VAL A 710 8.08 6.08 23.12
CA VAL A 710 7.26 6.57 24.24
C VAL A 710 7.68 5.88 25.54
N GLU A 711 7.98 6.65 26.58
CA GLU A 711 8.50 6.14 27.86
C GLU A 711 7.48 5.24 28.58
N GLN A 712 6.19 5.55 28.45
CA GLN A 712 5.13 4.88 29.18
C GLN A 712 3.91 4.67 28.28
N VAL A 713 3.65 3.42 27.91
CA VAL A 713 2.47 3.00 27.13
C VAL A 713 1.55 2.21 28.06
N GLY A 714 0.30 2.65 28.18
CA GLY A 714 -0.72 1.96 28.98
C GLY A 714 -1.40 0.84 28.20
N ALA A 715 -1.91 -0.17 28.91
CA ALA A 715 -2.59 -1.34 28.34
C ALA A 715 -3.78 -0.96 27.44
N TYR A 716 -4.48 0.13 27.76
CA TYR A 716 -5.63 0.63 27.00
C TYR A 716 -5.29 1.82 26.10
N ASP A 717 -4.01 2.16 25.95
CA ASP A 717 -3.63 3.22 25.03
C ASP A 717 -3.81 2.73 23.60
N ASN A 718 -4.43 3.57 22.79
CA ASN A 718 -4.62 3.26 21.39
C ASN A 718 -3.30 3.48 20.64
N PHE A 719 -2.83 2.46 19.92
CA PHE A 719 -1.59 2.48 19.14
C PHE A 719 -1.48 3.73 18.25
N PHE A 720 -2.59 4.11 17.61
CA PHE A 720 -2.64 5.21 16.64
C PHE A 720 -2.68 6.57 17.34
N GLU A 721 -3.23 6.65 18.56
CA GLU A 721 -3.20 7.88 19.36
C GLU A 721 -1.82 8.17 19.95
N LEU A 722 -1.02 7.13 20.16
CA LEU A 722 0.39 7.22 20.56
C LEU A 722 1.34 7.62 19.41
N GLY A 723 0.81 7.88 18.21
CA GLY A 723 1.60 8.24 17.04
C GLY A 723 1.92 7.07 16.10
N GLY A 724 1.38 5.87 16.37
CA GLY A 724 1.50 4.72 15.49
C GLY A 724 0.80 4.92 14.15
N HIS A 725 1.40 4.38 13.09
CA HIS A 725 0.83 4.33 11.73
C HIS A 725 1.10 2.96 11.12
N SER A 726 0.46 2.56 10.02
CA SER A 726 0.55 1.15 9.61
C SER A 726 1.95 0.67 9.19
N LEU A 727 2.92 1.53 8.85
CA LEU A 727 4.32 1.09 8.70
C LEU A 727 4.90 0.59 10.04
N LEU A 728 4.74 1.38 11.12
CA LEU A 728 5.02 0.92 12.49
C LEU A 728 4.10 -0.25 12.88
N GLY A 729 2.86 -0.29 12.39
CA GLY A 729 1.92 -1.38 12.61
C GLY A 729 2.38 -2.71 12.01
N VAL A 730 3.00 -2.69 10.83
CA VAL A 730 3.62 -3.86 10.20
C VAL A 730 4.85 -4.30 10.97
N GLN A 731 5.66 -3.36 11.45
CA GLN A 731 6.80 -3.68 12.31
C GLN A 731 6.35 -4.26 13.66
N VAL A 732 5.28 -3.71 14.26
CA VAL A 732 4.63 -4.24 15.45
C VAL A 732 4.14 -5.66 15.19
N THR A 733 3.37 -5.88 14.12
CA THR A 733 2.83 -7.22 13.84
C THR A 733 3.93 -8.22 13.52
N SER A 734 4.98 -7.82 12.78
CA SER A 734 6.18 -8.64 12.55
C SER A 734 6.90 -9.00 13.84
N ARG A 735 7.18 -8.03 14.73
CA ARG A 735 7.83 -8.29 16.02
C ARG A 735 6.96 -9.11 16.98
N LEU A 736 5.63 -8.93 16.94
CA LEU A 736 4.70 -9.75 17.71
C LEU A 736 4.60 -11.19 17.20
N ARG A 737 4.60 -11.39 15.87
CA ARG A 737 4.73 -12.73 15.25
C ARG A 737 6.00 -13.42 15.76
N ASN A 738 7.11 -12.68 15.79
CA ASN A 738 8.38 -13.20 16.29
C ASN A 738 8.35 -13.52 17.79
N ALA A 739 7.76 -12.65 18.61
CA ALA A 739 7.72 -12.81 20.06
C ALA A 739 6.79 -13.95 20.54
N PHE A 740 5.68 -14.19 19.83
CA PHE A 740 4.66 -15.15 20.23
C PHE A 740 4.56 -16.39 19.34
N HIS A 741 5.38 -16.48 18.28
CA HIS A 741 5.41 -17.61 17.34
C HIS A 741 4.03 -17.95 16.75
N MET A 742 3.25 -16.93 16.42
CA MET A 742 1.90 -17.05 15.87
C MET A 742 1.69 -16.12 14.67
N GLU A 743 0.73 -16.46 13.82
CA GLU A 743 0.31 -15.55 12.75
C GLU A 743 -0.57 -14.43 13.31
N LEU A 744 -0.17 -13.18 13.05
CA LEU A 744 -0.93 -12.00 13.44
C LEU A 744 -1.08 -11.09 12.23
N SER A 745 -2.30 -10.92 11.72
CA SER A 745 -2.55 -10.04 10.57
C SER A 745 -2.46 -8.56 10.98
N LEU A 746 -2.10 -7.67 10.04
CA LEU A 746 -2.17 -6.23 10.30
C LEU A 746 -3.61 -5.78 10.63
N ARG A 747 -4.60 -6.47 10.06
CA ARG A 747 -6.02 -6.25 10.35
C ARG A 747 -6.33 -6.43 11.83
N ALA A 748 -5.72 -7.41 12.50
CA ALA A 748 -5.89 -7.61 13.94
C ALA A 748 -5.51 -6.36 14.75
N LEU A 749 -4.42 -5.66 14.39
CA LEU A 749 -4.03 -4.41 15.05
C LEU A 749 -5.03 -3.26 14.81
N PHE A 750 -5.77 -3.26 13.70
CA PHE A 750 -6.82 -2.26 13.43
C PHE A 750 -8.15 -2.57 14.13
N GLU A 751 -8.46 -3.85 14.30
CA GLU A 751 -9.66 -4.32 15.00
C GLU A 751 -9.48 -4.30 16.52
N ALA A 752 -8.26 -4.57 17.00
CA ALA A 752 -7.82 -4.55 18.40
C ALA A 752 -6.65 -3.55 18.58
N PRO A 753 -6.93 -2.23 18.63
CA PRO A 753 -5.91 -1.19 18.57
C PRO A 753 -5.26 -0.84 19.91
N THR A 754 -5.57 -1.56 21.00
CA THR A 754 -4.95 -1.39 22.31
C THR A 754 -4.11 -2.61 22.69
N ALA A 755 -3.12 -2.45 23.57
CA ALA A 755 -2.29 -3.57 24.00
C ALA A 755 -3.11 -4.65 24.73
N ALA A 756 -4.15 -4.26 25.46
CA ALA A 756 -5.11 -5.16 26.10
C ALA A 756 -5.91 -5.98 25.08
N ASP A 757 -6.55 -5.32 24.11
CA ASP A 757 -7.35 -6.02 23.10
C ASP A 757 -6.48 -6.94 22.24
N LEU A 758 -5.27 -6.48 21.89
CA LEU A 758 -4.34 -7.27 21.07
C LEU A 758 -3.80 -8.47 21.86
N ALA A 759 -3.58 -8.32 23.17
CA ALA A 759 -3.20 -9.43 24.03
C ALA A 759 -4.31 -10.49 24.13
N GLU A 760 -5.59 -10.11 24.08
CA GLU A 760 -6.70 -11.08 24.02
C GLU A 760 -6.70 -11.87 22.70
N VAL A 761 -6.46 -11.19 21.57
CA VAL A 761 -6.34 -11.86 20.25
C VAL A 761 -5.17 -12.84 20.25
N ILE A 762 -4.04 -12.44 20.82
CA ILE A 762 -2.85 -13.30 20.95
C ILE A 762 -3.13 -14.49 21.87
N ALA A 763 -3.77 -14.26 23.02
CA ALA A 763 -4.11 -15.32 23.97
C ALA A 763 -5.07 -16.36 23.36
N GLN A 764 -6.07 -15.91 22.59
CA GLN A 764 -6.99 -16.80 21.88
C GLN A 764 -6.26 -17.66 20.84
N GLY A 765 -5.40 -17.06 20.02
CA GLY A 765 -4.62 -17.80 19.02
C GLY A 765 -3.62 -18.79 19.64
N LEU A 766 -3.04 -18.47 20.80
CA LEU A 766 -2.18 -19.39 21.55
C LEU A 766 -2.96 -20.56 22.15
N ALA A 767 -4.19 -20.33 22.63
CA ALA A 767 -5.06 -21.39 23.16
C ALA A 767 -5.52 -22.36 22.05
N GLU A 768 -5.88 -21.85 20.88
CA GLU A 768 -6.26 -22.65 19.71
C GLU A 768 -5.11 -23.53 19.19
N LYS A 769 -3.86 -23.07 19.36
CA LYS A 769 -2.66 -23.84 18.99
C LYS A 769 -2.30 -24.93 20.01
N ALA A 770 -2.63 -24.71 21.29
CA ALA A 770 -2.32 -25.63 22.38
C ALA A 770 -3.26 -26.84 22.48
N GLU A 771 -4.53 -26.73 22.05
CA GLU A 771 -5.49 -27.86 22.09
C GLU A 771 -5.10 -29.05 21.19
N PRO A 772 -4.68 -28.85 19.91
CA PRO A 772 -4.21 -29.93 19.05
C PRO A 772 -2.95 -30.60 19.57
N GLU A 773 -1.99 -29.83 20.11
CA GLU A 773 -0.73 -30.36 20.66
C GLU A 773 -0.97 -31.17 21.94
N LYS A 774 -1.88 -30.73 22.81
CA LYS A 774 -2.31 -31.52 23.99
C LYS A 774 -3.02 -32.81 23.59
N MET A 775 -3.91 -32.76 22.60
CA MET A 775 -4.59 -33.95 22.10
C MET A 775 -3.62 -34.93 21.44
N ALA A 776 -2.64 -34.43 20.66
CA ALA A 776 -1.59 -35.26 20.08
C ALA A 776 -0.68 -35.89 21.14
N SER A 777 -0.33 -35.14 22.20
CA SER A 777 0.43 -35.65 23.35
C SER A 777 -0.34 -36.72 24.13
N MET A 778 -1.64 -36.52 24.38
CA MET A 778 -2.48 -37.51 25.06
C MET A 778 -2.69 -38.77 24.21
N LEU A 779 -2.81 -38.62 22.88
CA LEU A 779 -2.91 -39.76 21.96
C LEU A 779 -1.59 -40.55 21.91
N ALA A 780 -0.45 -39.88 21.94
CA ALA A 780 0.86 -40.53 22.01
C ALA A 780 1.07 -41.27 23.34
N GLU A 781 0.65 -40.70 24.47
CA GLU A 781 0.69 -41.39 25.78
C GLU A 781 -0.26 -42.60 25.83
N LEU A 782 -1.39 -42.54 25.11
CA LEU A 782 -2.34 -43.66 24.97
C LEU A 782 -1.80 -44.79 24.08
N GLU A 783 -0.99 -44.49 23.08
CA GLU A 783 -0.35 -45.49 22.20
C GLU A 783 0.82 -46.21 22.87
N GLU A 784 1.42 -45.64 23.93
CA GLU A 784 2.48 -46.27 24.73
C GLU A 784 1.97 -47.14 25.89
N LEU A 785 0.68 -47.06 26.22
CA LEU A 785 0.05 -47.87 27.28
C LEU A 785 -0.23 -49.29 26.79
N SER A 786 0.05 -50.29 27.62
CA SER A 786 -0.35 -51.67 27.32
C SER A 786 -1.88 -51.85 27.42
N ASP A 787 -2.44 -52.82 26.68
CA ASP A 787 -3.88 -53.11 26.69
C ASP A 787 -4.45 -53.35 28.11
N GLU A 788 -3.62 -53.86 29.04
CA GLU A 788 -4.00 -54.06 30.45
C GLU A 788 -4.07 -52.73 31.24
N GLU A 789 -3.20 -51.77 30.96
CA GLU A 789 -3.15 -50.46 31.64
C GLU A 789 -4.27 -49.53 31.15
N ALA A 790 -4.56 -49.55 29.84
CA ALA A 790 -5.69 -48.83 29.26
C ALA A 790 -7.04 -49.33 29.82
N GLN A 791 -7.19 -50.65 30.05
CA GLN A 791 -8.39 -51.23 30.66
C GLN A 791 -8.56 -50.84 32.14
N GLN A 792 -7.47 -50.70 32.90
CA GLN A 792 -7.54 -50.27 34.30
C GLN A 792 -7.95 -48.80 34.44
N LEU A 793 -7.47 -47.92 33.54
CA LEU A 793 -7.85 -46.50 33.51
C LEU A 793 -9.34 -46.31 33.17
N LEU A 794 -9.85 -47.04 32.16
CA LEU A 794 -11.26 -47.02 31.79
C LEU A 794 -12.17 -47.56 32.92
N ALA A 795 -11.73 -48.58 33.65
CA ALA A 795 -12.46 -49.12 34.80
C ALA A 795 -12.50 -48.13 35.98
N ALA A 796 -11.45 -47.33 36.18
CA ALA A 796 -11.38 -46.34 37.25
C ALA A 796 -12.30 -45.12 36.99
N GLU A 797 -12.42 -44.65 35.75
CA GLU A 797 -13.34 -43.55 35.39
C GLU A 797 -14.81 -43.96 35.42
N MET A 798 -15.14 -45.21 35.05
CA MET A 798 -16.50 -45.72 35.17
C MET A 798 -17.00 -45.85 36.61
N LEU A 799 -16.09 -45.98 37.59
CA LEU A 799 -16.42 -46.00 39.01
C LEU A 799 -16.64 -44.60 39.62
N GLN A 800 -16.18 -43.53 38.96
CA GLN A 800 -16.42 -42.15 39.40
C GLN A 800 -17.71 -41.53 38.81
N SER A 801 -18.37 -42.22 37.88
CA SER A 801 -19.58 -41.76 37.20
C SER A 801 -20.88 -42.44 37.68
N ASN A 802 -20.89 -43.03 38.88
CA ASN A 802 -22.09 -43.60 39.54
C ASN A 802 -22.41 -42.92 40.86
#